data_AF-A0A5E4J3Q1-F1
#
_entry.id   AF-A0A5E4J3Q1-F1
#
_cell.length_a   1.000
_cell.length_b   1.000
_cell.length_c   1.000
_cell.angle_alpha   90.00
_cell.angle_beta   90.00
_cell.angle_gamma   90.00
#
_symmetry.space_group_name_H-M   'P 1'
#
loop_
_entity.id
_entity.type
_entity.pdbx_description
1 polymer ?
#
loop_
_entity_poly.entity_id
_entity_poly.type
_entity_poly.pdbx_seq_one_letter_code
_entity_poly.pdbx_strand_id
1 'polypeptide(L)'
;MEIPSIRLAFGAYLLIVILLGHSLAEEKAMPKEILILASYNPGLKWTDSIGSEIENQLSIYYPFAEFFFEYMDTKKQAPTKARLTELKKLYQDRYKDRHFDVIVCSDDDAFNFLRENRDELFLGTPVVFCGVNFFEDRMLEGRKGFTGVVEAFDLQNTISLMLALHPLARQIVMVNDQTTTGKANREVMNQTLPQFRDNVSFAIWDNMTVEELQRNASLLGADSLILLLNYNRDREGRALTHEESAWVLRSASTVPIYGTRDVYMGYGVLGGVITTGQVQGDLAADLAVRILQGEAAENIPVIKKCPNRYMFDMLELRRFNISLETLPAKSVIVNQPFQPRADFSGKNLSGLDISGNDLQRAQMENASLERTKLSRCILTGAELHNARMAESNLRDAAMDEANLTDTDLSDADMSGASMILCNMRGANLAGADLSGADLQQSIISRANLAGATLDGANLTAASINDSNMTEAHLIGAYMRRCLLHSSILKRAKITGASLIGANLIEADLSLANLTRADLSESRSERANFAGSEMIGSCLVFANMSSTDLSRANLTGAICTSAGLSGYNLFRANLACASLREARMTDCNLTNSNLDGADLTDAHLNGANLLKASLDQARLVGTDLSQANLAGVYLNRASMIQSRFNWASLKNSRIIGCQLARAEMFSADISNSDLSRSDFSRAYLPRANLSGSIFQGAILDFADLTNADFSGADLRENKFLNNHMNSANYTGADLSRASFYSLDLEDLIFHKAIMRSSVMVGMLIKGADFSEADLRNIRIDKATLEHVNLSGCDLGGANLTTVYLIDADLRGANLVGIKYDRITLPFIAASKLEGAKMGADLKRDIEELRSGVGA
;
A
#
# COMPACT_ATOMS: atom_id res chain seq x y z
N MET A 1 50.08 58.03 10.75
CA MET A 1 50.59 56.86 10.00
C MET A 1 50.19 55.63 10.79
N GLU A 2 48.93 55.21 10.70
CA GLU A 2 48.38 54.27 9.72
C GLU A 2 49.07 52.88 9.75
N ILE A 3 48.45 51.94 10.50
CA ILE A 3 47.95 50.56 10.19
C ILE A 3 48.65 49.82 9.00
N PRO A 4 48.69 48.47 8.82
CA PRO A 4 48.44 47.26 9.66
C PRO A 4 49.54 46.16 9.52
N SER A 5 49.88 45.40 10.56
CA SER A 5 50.70 44.17 10.36
C SER A 5 50.23 42.92 11.11
N ILE A 6 49.22 43.02 11.98
CA ILE A 6 48.77 41.86 12.79
C ILE A 6 47.45 41.25 12.29
N ARG A 7 46.68 41.95 11.44
CA ARG A 7 45.49 41.37 10.78
C ARG A 7 45.80 40.61 9.48
N LEU A 8 46.95 40.84 8.86
CA LEU A 8 47.34 40.11 7.64
C LEU A 8 47.81 38.67 7.92
N ALA A 9 48.42 38.40 9.06
CA ALA A 9 48.93 37.06 9.39
C ALA A 9 47.80 36.06 9.72
N PHE A 10 46.76 36.51 10.44
CA PHE A 10 45.58 35.67 10.71
C PHE A 10 44.68 35.51 9.48
N GLY A 11 44.56 36.58 8.67
CA GLY A 11 43.86 36.53 7.38
C GLY A 11 44.56 35.60 6.37
N ALA A 12 45.88 35.62 6.29
CA ALA A 12 46.66 34.75 5.41
C ALA A 12 46.63 33.28 5.86
N TYR A 13 46.62 33.00 7.17
CA TYR A 13 46.50 31.63 7.67
C TYR A 13 45.09 31.06 7.46
N LEU A 14 44.04 31.88 7.61
CA LEU A 14 42.67 31.47 7.29
C LEU A 14 42.45 31.32 5.77
N LEU A 15 43.06 32.18 4.94
CA LEU A 15 43.02 32.04 3.48
C LEU A 15 43.80 30.81 3.00
N ILE A 16 44.92 30.46 3.64
CA ILE A 16 45.71 29.26 3.31
C ILE A 16 45.01 27.97 3.78
N VAL A 17 44.27 27.98 4.90
CA VAL A 17 43.43 26.83 5.29
C VAL A 17 42.18 26.72 4.41
N ILE A 18 41.63 27.83 3.92
CA ILE A 18 40.54 27.84 2.94
C ILE A 18 41.05 27.44 1.54
N LEU A 19 42.26 27.84 1.14
CA LEU A 19 42.85 27.49 -0.17
C LEU A 19 43.47 26.08 -0.20
N LEU A 20 44.00 25.56 0.92
CA LEU A 20 44.42 24.15 1.06
C LEU A 20 43.24 23.22 1.36
N GLY A 21 42.12 23.75 1.85
CA GLY A 21 40.84 23.02 1.96
C GLY A 21 40.06 22.92 0.65
N HIS A 22 40.54 23.56 -0.44
CA HIS A 22 39.90 23.54 -1.77
C HIS A 22 40.74 22.81 -2.83
N SER A 23 41.78 22.05 -2.47
CA SER A 23 42.52 21.18 -3.42
C SER A 23 42.51 19.69 -3.07
N LEU A 24 41.58 19.27 -2.19
CA LEU A 24 41.12 17.89 -2.06
C LEU A 24 39.59 17.87 -2.16
N ALA A 25 39.04 18.64 -3.10
CA ALA A 25 37.89 18.14 -3.81
C ALA A 25 38.48 17.07 -4.74
N GLU A 26 38.41 15.80 -4.35
CA GLU A 26 38.26 14.75 -5.37
C GLU A 26 37.17 15.28 -6.30
N GLU A 27 37.56 15.60 -7.53
CA GLU A 27 36.62 15.83 -8.60
C GLU A 27 35.74 14.60 -8.57
N LYS A 28 34.54 14.73 -7.99
CA LYS A 28 33.64 13.63 -7.71
C LYS A 28 33.24 13.16 -9.10
N ALA A 29 34.00 12.22 -9.65
CA ALA A 29 33.81 11.74 -11.01
C ALA A 29 32.33 11.42 -11.12
N MET A 30 31.65 12.07 -12.07
CA MET A 30 30.21 11.86 -12.19
C MET A 30 29.96 10.35 -12.28
N PRO A 31 28.96 9.84 -11.56
CA PRO A 31 28.66 8.42 -11.57
C PRO A 31 28.48 7.96 -13.02
N LYS A 32 29.11 6.85 -13.37
CA LYS A 32 29.02 6.29 -14.72
C LYS A 32 27.57 5.92 -15.00
N GLU A 33 27.01 6.40 -16.11
CA GLU A 33 25.64 6.06 -16.51
C GLU A 33 25.67 4.93 -17.54
N ILE A 34 25.05 3.80 -17.18
CA ILE A 34 25.13 2.56 -17.94
C ILE A 34 23.72 2.12 -18.35
N LEU A 35 23.48 1.99 -19.65
CA LEU A 35 22.20 1.51 -20.18
C LEU A 35 22.30 0.02 -20.53
N ILE A 36 21.42 -0.78 -19.94
CA ILE A 36 21.22 -2.19 -20.27
C ILE A 36 19.94 -2.31 -21.11
N LEU A 37 20.10 -2.59 -22.40
CA LEU A 37 18.99 -2.74 -23.35
C LEU A 37 18.78 -4.22 -23.70
N ALA A 38 17.67 -4.80 -23.25
CA ALA A 38 17.35 -6.19 -23.48
C ALA A 38 16.24 -6.37 -24.53
N SER A 39 16.41 -7.35 -25.42
CA SER A 39 15.37 -7.75 -26.39
C SER A 39 14.10 -8.28 -25.67
N TYR A 40 14.29 -8.99 -24.56
CA TYR A 40 13.25 -9.67 -23.80
C TYR A 40 12.55 -8.75 -22.79
N ASN A 41 11.76 -9.35 -21.88
CA ASN A 41 11.05 -8.71 -20.78
C ASN A 41 11.63 -9.14 -19.42
N PRO A 42 11.45 -8.33 -18.36
CA PRO A 42 11.85 -8.71 -17.00
C PRO A 42 11.10 -9.96 -16.54
N GLY A 43 11.76 -10.79 -15.71
CA GLY A 43 11.22 -12.05 -15.19
C GLY A 43 11.56 -13.29 -16.04
N LEU A 44 12.31 -13.12 -17.13
CA LEU A 44 12.85 -14.25 -17.90
C LEU A 44 14.25 -14.55 -17.39
N LYS A 45 14.48 -15.79 -16.89
CA LYS A 45 15.73 -16.21 -16.26
C LYS A 45 17.00 -15.83 -17.06
N TRP A 46 16.98 -16.02 -18.38
CA TRP A 46 18.08 -15.65 -19.27
C TRP A 46 18.43 -14.16 -19.18
N THR A 47 17.43 -13.29 -19.28
CA THR A 47 17.57 -11.84 -19.26
C THR A 47 17.95 -11.33 -17.89
N ASP A 48 17.31 -11.86 -16.85
CA ASP A 48 17.57 -11.45 -15.47
C ASP A 48 18.98 -11.88 -15.04
N SER A 49 19.44 -13.07 -15.46
CA SER A 49 20.79 -13.55 -15.16
C SER A 49 21.87 -12.72 -15.85
N ILE A 50 21.67 -12.36 -17.12
CA ILE A 50 22.61 -11.49 -17.86
C ILE A 50 22.64 -10.10 -17.24
N GLY A 51 21.47 -9.49 -17.02
CA GLY A 51 21.37 -8.12 -16.48
C GLY A 51 21.97 -8.00 -15.08
N SER A 52 21.65 -8.95 -14.19
CA SER A 52 22.18 -8.97 -12.82
C SER A 52 23.68 -9.23 -12.81
N GLU A 53 24.19 -10.12 -13.66
CA GLU A 53 25.64 -10.37 -13.72
C GLU A 53 26.40 -9.13 -14.23
N ILE A 54 25.87 -8.44 -15.25
CA ILE A 54 26.46 -7.20 -15.75
C ILE A 54 26.51 -6.14 -14.63
N GLU A 55 25.40 -5.94 -13.93
CA GLU A 55 25.31 -4.98 -12.83
C GLU A 55 26.28 -5.35 -11.70
N ASN A 56 26.31 -6.62 -11.27
CA ASN A 56 27.18 -7.10 -10.23
C ASN A 56 28.66 -6.89 -10.57
N GLN A 57 29.10 -7.32 -11.75
CA GLN A 57 30.50 -7.19 -12.17
C GLN A 57 30.91 -5.73 -12.34
N LEU A 58 30.05 -4.90 -12.95
CA LEU A 58 30.38 -3.48 -13.11
C LEU A 58 30.38 -2.72 -11.78
N SER A 59 29.52 -3.10 -10.83
CA SER A 59 29.47 -2.49 -9.50
C SER A 59 30.74 -2.74 -8.67
N ILE A 60 31.48 -3.82 -8.95
CA ILE A 60 32.79 -4.08 -8.31
C ILE A 60 33.80 -2.98 -8.68
N TYR A 61 33.81 -2.55 -9.93
CA TYR A 61 34.76 -1.54 -10.44
C TYR A 61 34.21 -0.11 -10.32
N TYR A 62 32.90 0.05 -10.41
CA TYR A 62 32.19 1.33 -10.39
C TYR A 62 31.00 1.29 -9.41
N PRO A 63 31.25 1.27 -8.08
CA PRO A 63 30.22 1.08 -7.05
C PRO A 63 29.19 2.21 -6.96
N PHE A 64 29.42 3.32 -7.66
CA PHE A 64 28.51 4.46 -7.75
C PHE A 64 27.87 4.60 -9.14
N ALA A 65 28.05 3.65 -10.06
CA ALA A 65 27.42 3.71 -11.38
C ALA A 65 25.88 3.70 -11.27
N GLU A 66 25.21 4.45 -12.14
CA GLU A 66 23.76 4.40 -12.29
C GLU A 66 23.41 3.46 -13.44
N PHE A 67 22.63 2.42 -13.15
CA PHE A 67 22.17 1.43 -14.14
C PHE A 67 20.75 1.73 -14.59
N PHE A 68 20.55 1.72 -15.91
CA PHE A 68 19.26 1.92 -16.56
C PHE A 68 18.87 0.65 -17.30
N PHE A 69 17.74 0.06 -16.93
CA PHE A 69 17.25 -1.15 -17.60
C PHE A 69 16.09 -0.81 -18.54
N GLU A 70 16.27 -1.17 -19.81
CA GLU A 70 15.25 -1.03 -20.85
C GLU A 70 14.95 -2.38 -21.48
N TYR A 71 13.66 -2.67 -21.64
CA TYR A 71 13.17 -3.95 -22.14
C TYR A 71 12.30 -3.70 -23.38
N MET A 72 12.71 -4.24 -24.52
CA MET A 72 12.02 -4.03 -25.79
C MET A 72 10.80 -4.94 -25.95
N ASP A 73 10.70 -5.99 -25.13
CA ASP A 73 9.61 -6.97 -25.10
C ASP A 73 9.34 -7.62 -26.48
N THR A 74 10.38 -7.81 -27.28
CA THR A 74 10.26 -8.27 -28.69
C THR A 74 9.84 -9.73 -28.81
N LYS A 75 10.03 -10.51 -27.74
CA LYS A 75 9.65 -11.94 -27.73
C LYS A 75 8.19 -12.18 -27.38
N LYS A 76 7.55 -11.28 -26.63
CA LYS A 76 6.09 -11.29 -26.48
C LYS A 76 5.39 -10.59 -27.64
N GLN A 77 6.02 -9.56 -28.21
CA GLN A 77 5.45 -8.75 -29.28
C GLN A 77 6.44 -8.61 -30.43
N ALA A 78 6.10 -9.14 -31.61
CA ALA A 78 7.02 -9.21 -32.74
C ALA A 78 7.63 -7.83 -33.11
N PRO A 79 8.95 -7.77 -33.40
CA PRO A 79 9.67 -6.54 -33.72
C PRO A 79 9.37 -6.05 -35.14
N THR A 80 8.12 -5.65 -35.40
CA THR A 80 7.71 -5.09 -36.70
C THR A 80 8.35 -3.72 -36.93
N LYS A 81 8.56 -3.35 -38.20
CA LYS A 81 9.10 -2.03 -38.56
C LYS A 81 8.31 -0.87 -37.95
N ALA A 82 6.98 -0.98 -37.89
CA ALA A 82 6.13 0.02 -37.26
C ALA A 82 6.43 0.15 -35.76
N ARG A 83 6.47 -0.97 -35.02
CA ARG A 83 6.77 -1.00 -33.59
C ARG A 83 8.17 -0.48 -33.28
N LEU A 84 9.19 -0.90 -34.04
CA LEU A 84 10.56 -0.40 -33.83
C LEU A 84 10.66 1.11 -34.09
N THR A 85 9.84 1.66 -35.00
CA THR A 85 9.77 3.11 -35.23
C THR A 85 9.15 3.83 -34.04
N GLU A 86 8.09 3.27 -33.44
CA GLU A 86 7.48 3.81 -32.21
C GLU A 86 8.44 3.75 -31.02
N LEU A 87 9.16 2.63 -30.87
CA LEU A 87 10.15 2.45 -29.82
C LEU A 87 11.32 3.43 -29.95
N LYS A 88 11.81 3.65 -31.19
CA LYS A 88 12.80 4.68 -31.49
C LYS A 88 12.32 6.06 -31.02
N LYS A 89 11.08 6.44 -31.36
CA LYS A 89 10.52 7.73 -30.94
C LYS A 89 10.42 7.85 -29.42
N LEU A 90 9.97 6.79 -28.74
CA LEU A 90 9.90 6.74 -27.28
C LEU A 90 11.28 6.97 -26.64
N TYR A 91 12.32 6.30 -27.14
CA TYR A 91 13.68 6.45 -26.61
C TYR A 91 14.30 7.80 -26.97
N GLN A 92 14.01 8.37 -28.15
CA GLN A 92 14.39 9.75 -28.48
C GLN A 92 13.82 10.73 -27.45
N ASP A 93 12.52 10.66 -27.17
CA ASP A 93 11.87 11.57 -26.25
C ASP A 93 12.34 11.37 -24.79
N ARG A 94 12.57 10.11 -24.38
CA ARG A 94 13.01 9.75 -23.03
C ARG A 94 14.46 10.14 -22.74
N TYR A 95 15.35 10.01 -23.72
CA TYR A 95 16.80 10.11 -23.51
C TYR A 95 17.47 11.31 -24.20
N LYS A 96 16.70 12.24 -24.79
CA LYS A 96 17.23 13.43 -25.49
C LYS A 96 18.23 14.29 -24.69
N ASP A 97 18.09 14.35 -23.37
CA ASP A 97 18.90 15.19 -22.48
C ASP A 97 19.86 14.35 -21.62
N ARG A 98 20.08 13.07 -21.99
CA ARG A 98 20.87 12.11 -21.21
C ARG A 98 22.01 11.51 -22.02
N HIS A 99 23.13 11.22 -21.37
CA HIS A 99 24.31 10.62 -21.99
C HIS A 99 24.74 9.39 -21.20
N PHE A 100 24.88 8.26 -21.90
CA PHE A 100 25.40 7.03 -21.32
C PHE A 100 26.88 6.85 -21.66
N ASP A 101 27.67 6.41 -20.69
CA ASP A 101 29.09 6.10 -20.89
C ASP A 101 29.29 4.80 -21.69
N VAL A 102 28.40 3.81 -21.47
CA VAL A 102 28.38 2.55 -22.22
C VAL A 102 26.95 2.00 -22.28
N ILE A 103 26.60 1.36 -23.39
CA ILE A 103 25.35 0.61 -23.55
C ILE A 103 25.70 -0.87 -23.65
N VAL A 104 25.13 -1.70 -22.78
CA VAL A 104 25.21 -3.16 -22.90
C VAL A 104 23.88 -3.66 -23.44
N CYS A 105 23.90 -4.39 -24.56
CA CYS A 105 22.67 -4.94 -25.14
C CYS A 105 22.65 -6.46 -25.15
N SER A 106 21.48 -7.03 -24.89
CA SER A 106 21.26 -8.48 -24.84
C SER A 106 20.33 -8.93 -25.96
N ASP A 107 20.80 -9.92 -26.73
CA ASP A 107 20.11 -10.62 -27.81
C ASP A 107 19.93 -9.81 -29.12
N ASP A 108 19.55 -10.53 -30.18
CA ASP A 108 19.60 -10.10 -31.58
C ASP A 108 18.79 -8.83 -31.87
N ASP A 109 17.61 -8.66 -31.26
CA ASP A 109 16.72 -7.53 -31.58
C ASP A 109 17.28 -6.22 -31.01
N ALA A 110 17.80 -6.23 -29.79
CA ALA A 110 18.44 -5.08 -29.16
C ALA A 110 19.73 -4.70 -29.90
N PHE A 111 20.55 -5.69 -30.28
CA PHE A 111 21.74 -5.46 -31.08
C PHE A 111 21.39 -4.82 -32.44
N ASN A 112 20.43 -5.39 -33.17
CA ASN A 112 20.03 -4.84 -34.47
C ASN A 112 19.42 -3.44 -34.35
N PHE A 113 18.60 -3.21 -33.32
CA PHE A 113 17.99 -1.91 -33.07
C PHE A 113 19.04 -0.83 -32.79
N LEU A 114 20.04 -1.12 -31.94
CA LEU A 114 21.16 -0.19 -31.68
C LEU A 114 22.05 -0.03 -32.89
N ARG A 115 22.31 -1.10 -33.64
CA ARG A 115 23.08 -1.04 -34.88
C ARG A 115 22.46 -0.05 -35.86
N GLU A 116 21.14 0.02 -35.95
CA GLU A 116 20.44 0.92 -36.87
C GLU A 116 20.21 2.33 -36.31
N ASN A 117 20.11 2.50 -34.99
CA ASN A 117 19.59 3.74 -34.40
C ASN A 117 20.49 4.39 -33.33
N ARG A 118 21.60 3.77 -32.90
CA ARG A 118 22.43 4.26 -31.79
C ARG A 118 22.96 5.67 -32.01
N ASP A 119 23.45 6.00 -33.20
CA ASP A 119 24.03 7.32 -33.44
C ASP A 119 22.98 8.45 -33.37
N GLU A 120 21.73 8.16 -33.72
CA GLU A 120 20.61 9.10 -33.59
C GLU A 120 20.04 9.17 -32.17
N LEU A 121 20.12 8.07 -31.39
CA LEU A 121 19.53 7.97 -30.05
C LEU A 121 20.49 8.36 -28.93
N PHE A 122 21.76 8.00 -29.06
CA PHE A 122 22.74 7.99 -27.97
C PHE A 122 24.09 8.56 -28.41
N LEU A 123 24.13 9.45 -29.42
CA LEU A 123 25.32 10.23 -29.80
C LEU A 123 26.62 9.41 -29.99
N GLY A 124 26.49 8.18 -30.48
CA GLY A 124 27.66 7.30 -30.70
C GLY A 124 28.21 6.61 -29.45
N THR A 125 27.51 6.61 -28.31
CA THR A 125 27.89 5.87 -27.09
C THR A 125 28.33 4.43 -27.41
N PRO A 126 29.48 3.97 -26.92
CA PRO A 126 29.98 2.61 -27.15
C PRO A 126 28.96 1.52 -26.77
N VAL A 127 28.89 0.46 -27.58
CA VAL A 127 27.96 -0.65 -27.37
C VAL A 127 28.73 -1.95 -27.18
N VAL A 128 28.41 -2.65 -26.09
CA VAL A 128 28.81 -4.04 -25.86
C VAL A 128 27.59 -4.93 -26.08
N PHE A 129 27.60 -5.76 -27.11
CA PHE A 129 26.53 -6.75 -27.31
C PHE A 129 26.86 -8.08 -26.63
N CYS A 130 25.84 -8.79 -26.19
CA CYS A 130 25.93 -10.16 -25.69
C CYS A 130 24.69 -10.95 -26.13
N GLY A 131 24.77 -12.28 -26.14
CA GLY A 131 23.62 -13.08 -26.55
C GLY A 131 23.27 -13.00 -28.05
N VAL A 132 24.17 -12.46 -28.90
CA VAL A 132 23.91 -12.31 -30.35
C VAL A 132 24.25 -13.59 -31.09
N ASN A 133 23.28 -14.13 -31.83
CA ASN A 133 23.41 -15.36 -32.58
C ASN A 133 23.97 -15.08 -33.99
N PHE A 134 24.74 -16.02 -34.56
CA PHE A 134 25.26 -15.96 -35.95
C PHE A 134 26.03 -14.69 -36.31
N PHE A 135 26.73 -14.10 -35.35
CA PHE A 135 27.50 -12.89 -35.60
C PHE A 135 28.58 -13.12 -36.67
N GLU A 136 28.60 -12.24 -37.68
CA GLU A 136 29.65 -12.18 -38.68
C GLU A 136 30.30 -10.79 -38.68
N ASP A 137 31.60 -10.70 -38.96
CA ASP A 137 32.33 -9.42 -38.91
C ASP A 137 31.72 -8.36 -39.85
N ARG A 138 31.14 -8.79 -40.98
CA ARG A 138 30.42 -7.91 -41.92
C ARG A 138 29.22 -7.18 -41.29
N MET A 139 28.66 -7.70 -40.19
CA MET A 139 27.54 -7.04 -39.51
C MET A 139 27.94 -5.69 -38.89
N LEU A 140 29.23 -5.51 -38.59
CA LEU A 140 29.82 -4.26 -38.09
C LEU A 140 30.56 -3.47 -39.17
N GLU A 141 30.54 -3.90 -40.43
CA GLU A 141 31.25 -3.22 -41.52
C GLU A 141 30.74 -1.78 -41.68
N GLY A 142 31.68 -0.82 -41.63
CA GLY A 142 31.37 0.62 -41.69
C GLY A 142 30.81 1.22 -40.40
N ARG A 143 30.75 0.47 -39.28
CA ARG A 143 30.22 0.93 -37.99
C ARG A 143 31.30 0.88 -36.91
N LYS A 144 31.51 1.99 -36.19
CA LYS A 144 32.49 2.11 -35.10
C LYS A 144 31.84 2.01 -33.73
N GLY A 145 32.63 1.80 -32.68
CA GLY A 145 32.16 1.81 -31.30
C GLY A 145 31.41 0.56 -30.85
N PHE A 146 31.47 -0.56 -31.57
CA PHE A 146 30.82 -1.83 -31.19
C PHE A 146 31.87 -2.89 -30.86
N THR A 147 31.63 -3.63 -29.78
CA THR A 147 32.29 -4.90 -29.46
C THR A 147 31.28 -5.81 -28.76
N GLY A 148 31.66 -7.04 -28.41
CA GLY A 148 30.72 -7.92 -27.71
C GLY A 148 31.12 -9.38 -27.62
N VAL A 149 30.15 -10.16 -27.15
CA VAL A 149 30.22 -11.59 -26.90
C VAL A 149 29.17 -12.29 -27.77
N VAL A 150 29.60 -13.23 -28.60
CA VAL A 150 28.71 -14.01 -29.47
C VAL A 150 28.08 -15.14 -28.67
N GLU A 151 26.78 -15.34 -28.86
CA GLU A 151 26.11 -16.55 -28.39
C GLU A 151 26.43 -17.71 -29.34
N ALA A 152 27.42 -18.51 -28.94
CA ALA A 152 27.80 -19.72 -29.65
C ALA A 152 27.67 -20.92 -28.71
N PHE A 153 26.66 -21.76 -28.95
CA PHE A 153 26.53 -23.03 -28.25
C PHE A 153 27.35 -24.11 -28.94
N ASP A 154 27.96 -25.00 -28.16
CA ASP A 154 28.89 -25.99 -28.70
C ASP A 154 28.20 -27.31 -29.03
N LEU A 155 27.57 -27.35 -30.21
CA LEU A 155 26.91 -28.55 -30.72
C LEU A 155 27.89 -29.71 -30.92
N GLN A 156 29.08 -29.43 -31.44
CA GLN A 156 30.08 -30.43 -31.77
C GLN A 156 30.54 -31.17 -30.51
N ASN A 157 31.00 -30.43 -29.49
CA ASN A 157 31.49 -31.03 -28.26
C ASN A 157 30.37 -31.66 -27.44
N THR A 158 29.12 -31.18 -27.56
CA THR A 158 27.96 -31.85 -26.94
C THR A 158 27.71 -33.22 -27.58
N ILE A 159 27.73 -33.34 -28.92
CA ILE A 159 27.58 -34.65 -29.60
C ILE A 159 28.75 -35.58 -29.27
N SER A 160 29.99 -35.08 -29.28
CA SER A 160 31.17 -35.86 -28.87
C SER A 160 31.05 -36.39 -27.43
N LEU A 161 30.56 -35.55 -26.51
CA LEU A 161 30.29 -35.93 -25.13
C LEU A 161 29.23 -37.04 -25.04
N MET A 162 28.11 -36.87 -25.76
CA MET A 162 27.03 -37.86 -25.78
C MET A 162 27.53 -39.24 -26.22
N LEU A 163 28.33 -39.29 -27.30
CA LEU A 163 28.89 -40.54 -27.82
C LEU A 163 29.97 -41.13 -26.89
N ALA A 164 30.72 -40.30 -26.16
CA ALA A 164 31.69 -40.75 -25.18
C ALA A 164 31.01 -41.40 -23.95
N LEU A 165 29.93 -40.80 -23.45
CA LEU A 165 29.17 -41.31 -22.30
C LEU A 165 28.27 -42.50 -22.67
N HIS A 166 27.88 -42.61 -23.94
CA HIS A 166 26.98 -43.66 -24.45
C HIS A 166 27.55 -44.33 -25.71
N PRO A 167 28.60 -45.16 -25.59
CA PRO A 167 29.29 -45.75 -26.76
C PRO A 167 28.44 -46.76 -27.55
N LEU A 168 27.30 -47.20 -27.01
CA LEU A 168 26.35 -48.10 -27.69
C LEU A 168 25.24 -47.36 -28.44
N ALA A 169 25.18 -46.03 -28.36
CA ALA A 169 24.16 -45.25 -29.04
C ALA A 169 24.29 -45.35 -30.56
N ARG A 170 23.18 -45.61 -31.25
CA ARG A 170 23.09 -45.73 -32.73
C ARG A 170 22.23 -44.62 -33.36
N GLN A 171 21.47 -43.89 -32.54
CA GLN A 171 20.65 -42.77 -32.98
C GLN A 171 20.72 -41.60 -32.01
N ILE A 172 20.85 -40.38 -32.53
CA ILE A 172 20.61 -39.13 -31.80
C ILE A 172 19.41 -38.42 -32.43
N VAL A 173 18.41 -38.15 -31.60
CA VAL A 173 17.22 -37.39 -31.96
C VAL A 173 17.46 -35.92 -31.64
N MET A 174 17.43 -35.08 -32.67
CA MET A 174 17.59 -33.64 -32.58
C MET A 174 16.22 -32.99 -32.43
N VAL A 175 15.89 -32.49 -31.24
CA VAL A 175 14.61 -31.80 -31.00
C VAL A 175 14.80 -30.30 -31.18
N ASN A 176 13.99 -29.74 -32.08
CA ASN A 176 14.04 -28.34 -32.49
C ASN A 176 12.61 -27.83 -32.79
N ASP A 177 12.46 -26.55 -33.12
CA ASP A 177 11.20 -26.00 -33.66
C ASP A 177 11.44 -25.15 -34.93
N GLN A 178 10.38 -24.54 -35.46
CA GLN A 178 10.45 -23.68 -36.65
C GLN A 178 10.48 -22.18 -36.33
N THR A 179 10.77 -21.81 -35.08
CA THR A 179 10.98 -20.40 -34.71
C THR A 179 12.25 -19.86 -35.37
N THR A 180 12.49 -18.55 -35.28
CA THR A 180 13.72 -17.94 -35.81
C THR A 180 14.97 -18.62 -35.22
N THR A 181 15.01 -18.82 -33.91
CA THR A 181 16.09 -19.56 -33.21
C THR A 181 16.17 -21.01 -33.68
N GLY A 182 15.02 -21.67 -33.87
CA GLY A 182 14.97 -23.02 -34.41
C GLY A 182 15.59 -23.14 -35.82
N LYS A 183 15.29 -22.21 -36.72
CA LYS A 183 15.89 -22.18 -38.08
C LYS A 183 17.40 -21.97 -38.01
N ALA A 184 17.83 -21.07 -37.14
CA ALA A 184 19.23 -20.81 -36.83
C ALA A 184 19.95 -22.10 -36.36
N ASN A 185 19.38 -22.81 -35.38
CA ASN A 185 19.90 -24.10 -34.91
C ASN A 185 20.01 -25.12 -36.06
N ARG A 186 19.07 -25.09 -37.02
CA ARG A 186 19.09 -25.98 -38.19
C ARG A 186 20.27 -25.71 -39.11
N GLU A 187 20.73 -24.48 -39.24
CA GLU A 187 21.95 -24.16 -40.00
C GLU A 187 23.19 -24.72 -39.30
N VAL A 188 23.30 -24.55 -37.98
CA VAL A 188 24.39 -25.14 -37.17
C VAL A 188 24.40 -26.67 -37.29
N MET A 189 23.22 -27.31 -37.25
CA MET A 189 23.08 -28.74 -37.47
C MET A 189 23.59 -29.15 -38.86
N ASN A 190 23.20 -28.45 -39.93
CA ASN A 190 23.62 -28.78 -41.29
C ASN A 190 25.15 -28.73 -41.47
N GLN A 191 25.83 -27.84 -40.75
CA GLN A 191 27.29 -27.72 -40.76
C GLN A 191 28.00 -28.77 -39.89
N THR A 192 27.37 -29.18 -38.77
CA THR A 192 28.01 -30.01 -37.75
C THR A 192 27.75 -31.51 -37.93
N LEU A 193 26.50 -31.91 -38.21
CA LEU A 193 26.09 -33.30 -38.24
C LEU A 193 26.83 -34.20 -39.27
N PRO A 194 27.22 -33.73 -40.48
CA PRO A 194 27.93 -34.56 -41.45
C PRO A 194 29.20 -35.23 -40.89
N GLN A 195 29.84 -34.60 -39.91
CA GLN A 195 31.09 -35.06 -39.29
C GLN A 195 30.91 -36.32 -38.42
N PHE A 196 29.68 -36.65 -38.04
CA PHE A 196 29.35 -37.75 -37.12
C PHE A 196 28.52 -38.87 -37.75
N ARG A 197 28.14 -38.74 -39.04
CA ARG A 197 27.20 -39.67 -39.71
C ARG A 197 27.72 -41.09 -39.85
N ASP A 198 29.03 -41.28 -39.82
CA ASP A 198 29.65 -42.62 -39.86
C ASP A 198 29.55 -43.35 -38.50
N ASN A 199 29.29 -42.62 -37.41
CA ASN A 199 29.26 -43.14 -36.05
C ASN A 199 27.82 -43.31 -35.52
N VAL A 200 26.90 -42.43 -35.93
CA VAL A 200 25.53 -42.39 -35.39
C VAL A 200 24.55 -41.83 -36.43
N SER A 201 23.32 -42.35 -36.42
CA SER A 201 22.24 -41.80 -37.24
C SER A 201 21.56 -40.61 -36.54
N PHE A 202 21.06 -39.65 -37.31
CA PHE A 202 20.34 -38.49 -36.78
C PHE A 202 18.88 -38.48 -37.25
N ALA A 203 17.95 -38.32 -36.33
CA ALA A 203 16.55 -38.02 -36.61
C ALA A 203 16.26 -36.58 -36.18
N ILE A 204 15.67 -35.76 -37.05
CA ILE A 204 15.38 -34.35 -36.72
C ILE A 204 13.89 -34.19 -36.49
N TRP A 205 13.51 -33.75 -35.30
CA TRP A 205 12.15 -33.48 -34.88
C TRP A 205 11.98 -31.97 -34.72
N ASP A 206 11.60 -31.30 -35.80
CA ASP A 206 11.49 -29.83 -35.88
C ASP A 206 10.07 -29.32 -36.20
N ASN A 207 9.10 -30.22 -36.34
CA ASN A 207 7.73 -29.91 -36.74
C ASN A 207 6.69 -30.86 -36.13
N MET A 208 6.71 -31.00 -34.81
CA MET A 208 5.80 -31.85 -34.05
C MET A 208 4.84 -31.03 -33.18
N THR A 209 3.72 -31.64 -32.77
CA THR A 209 2.92 -31.16 -31.64
C THR A 209 3.51 -31.69 -30.32
N VAL A 210 3.11 -31.11 -29.19
CA VAL A 210 3.51 -31.60 -27.85
C VAL A 210 3.19 -33.08 -27.66
N GLU A 211 2.01 -33.51 -28.08
CA GLU A 211 1.52 -34.89 -27.91
C GLU A 211 2.26 -35.87 -28.82
N GLU A 212 2.60 -35.46 -30.04
CA GLU A 212 3.45 -36.23 -30.95
C GLU A 212 4.86 -36.38 -30.38
N LEU A 213 5.43 -35.30 -29.84
CA LEU A 213 6.76 -35.27 -29.26
C LEU A 213 6.86 -36.23 -28.06
N GLN A 214 5.90 -36.19 -27.14
CA GLN A 214 5.85 -37.10 -25.99
C GLN A 214 5.68 -38.55 -26.42
N ARG A 215 4.74 -38.83 -27.32
CA ARG A 215 4.50 -40.18 -27.83
C ARG A 215 5.75 -40.76 -28.47
N ASN A 216 6.41 -40.00 -29.34
CA ASN A 216 7.62 -40.45 -30.03
C ASN A 216 8.78 -40.65 -29.06
N ALA A 217 8.98 -39.74 -28.10
CA ALA A 217 10.01 -39.87 -27.07
C ALA A 217 9.83 -41.14 -26.22
N SER A 218 8.59 -41.53 -25.91
CA SER A 218 8.30 -42.75 -25.14
C SER A 218 8.60 -44.07 -25.87
N LEU A 219 8.69 -44.02 -27.20
CA LEU A 219 8.92 -45.19 -28.07
C LEU A 219 10.40 -45.39 -28.44
N LEU A 220 11.30 -44.50 -28.00
CA LEU A 220 12.72 -44.60 -28.30
C LEU A 220 13.36 -45.83 -27.65
N GLY A 221 14.20 -46.53 -28.41
CA GLY A 221 14.98 -47.67 -27.93
C GLY A 221 16.16 -47.25 -27.06
N ALA A 222 16.69 -48.16 -26.24
CA ALA A 222 17.80 -47.89 -25.32
C ALA A 222 19.12 -47.49 -26.01
N ASP A 223 19.24 -47.68 -27.33
CA ASP A 223 20.36 -47.23 -28.17
C ASP A 223 20.15 -45.82 -28.78
N SER A 224 19.11 -45.10 -28.36
CA SER A 224 18.80 -43.75 -28.79
C SER A 224 19.12 -42.71 -27.70
N LEU A 225 19.46 -41.49 -28.10
CA LEU A 225 19.62 -40.33 -27.21
C LEU A 225 18.83 -39.14 -27.77
N ILE A 226 18.44 -38.20 -26.91
CA ILE A 226 17.80 -36.95 -27.33
C ILE A 226 18.78 -35.78 -27.11
N LEU A 227 18.85 -34.85 -28.06
CA LEU A 227 19.50 -33.55 -27.91
C LEU A 227 18.46 -32.45 -28.14
N LEU A 228 18.06 -31.78 -27.06
CA LEU A 228 17.12 -30.66 -27.06
C LEU A 228 17.86 -29.36 -27.38
N LEU A 229 17.58 -28.78 -28.54
CA LEU A 229 18.14 -27.49 -28.96
C LEU A 229 17.18 -26.32 -28.72
N ASN A 230 15.91 -26.46 -29.14
CA ASN A 230 14.88 -25.43 -28.96
C ASN A 230 13.47 -26.01 -29.18
N TYR A 231 12.50 -25.81 -28.29
CA TYR A 231 11.12 -26.26 -28.54
C TYR A 231 10.12 -25.38 -27.79
N ASN A 232 10.07 -24.11 -28.19
CA ASN A 232 9.28 -23.09 -27.52
C ASN A 232 7.97 -22.81 -28.26
N ARG A 233 7.82 -23.36 -29.47
CA ARG A 233 6.58 -23.31 -30.22
C ARG A 233 6.36 -24.61 -30.97
N ASP A 234 5.20 -25.23 -30.78
CA ASP A 234 4.83 -26.42 -31.54
C ASP A 234 4.23 -26.07 -32.91
N ARG A 235 3.92 -27.10 -33.72
CA ARG A 235 3.33 -26.95 -35.06
C ARG A 235 1.98 -26.22 -35.07
N GLU A 236 1.20 -26.32 -34.00
CA GLU A 236 -0.12 -25.67 -33.87
C GLU A 236 -0.03 -24.25 -33.30
N GLY A 237 1.19 -23.80 -32.97
CA GLY A 237 1.45 -22.45 -32.50
C GLY A 237 1.33 -22.30 -30.98
N ARG A 238 1.19 -23.40 -30.23
CA ARG A 238 1.23 -23.39 -28.76
C ARG A 238 2.62 -22.91 -28.32
N ALA A 239 2.66 -21.88 -27.47
CA ALA A 239 3.88 -21.40 -26.86
C ALA A 239 4.21 -22.23 -25.60
N LEU A 240 5.48 -22.58 -25.43
CA LEU A 240 6.02 -23.24 -24.23
C LEU A 240 7.20 -22.44 -23.70
N THR A 241 7.36 -22.41 -22.38
CA THR A 241 8.62 -21.95 -21.79
C THR A 241 9.73 -22.99 -21.98
N HIS A 242 10.99 -22.61 -21.73
CA HIS A 242 12.12 -23.53 -21.84
C HIS A 242 11.98 -24.69 -20.84
N GLU A 243 11.57 -24.38 -19.62
CA GLU A 243 11.31 -25.31 -18.53
C GLU A 243 10.19 -26.29 -18.88
N GLU A 244 9.07 -25.77 -19.40
CA GLU A 244 7.95 -26.59 -19.86
C GLU A 244 8.36 -27.54 -20.99
N SER A 245 9.14 -27.05 -21.96
CA SER A 245 9.59 -27.86 -23.09
C SER A 245 10.48 -29.04 -22.66
N ALA A 246 11.41 -28.82 -21.73
CA ALA A 246 12.26 -29.85 -21.16
C ALA A 246 11.42 -30.84 -20.33
N TRP A 247 10.48 -30.34 -19.53
CA TRP A 247 9.62 -31.16 -18.69
C TRP A 247 8.70 -32.09 -19.50
N VAL A 248 8.11 -31.56 -20.57
CA VAL A 248 7.28 -32.33 -21.52
C VAL A 248 8.06 -33.54 -22.05
N LEU A 249 9.28 -33.32 -22.54
CA LEU A 249 10.15 -34.40 -23.03
C LEU A 249 10.55 -35.36 -21.91
N ARG A 250 10.99 -34.85 -20.76
CA ARG A 250 11.41 -35.63 -19.59
C ARG A 250 10.34 -36.61 -19.13
N SER A 251 9.09 -36.15 -19.10
CA SER A 251 7.94 -36.90 -18.60
C SER A 251 7.61 -38.14 -19.44
N ALA A 252 8.01 -38.16 -20.71
CA ALA A 252 7.74 -39.25 -21.63
C ALA A 252 9.00 -40.04 -22.05
N SER A 253 10.18 -39.42 -22.02
CA SER A 253 11.43 -40.05 -22.48
C SER A 253 11.90 -41.16 -21.55
N THR A 254 12.28 -42.29 -22.14
CA THR A 254 12.96 -43.42 -21.48
C THR A 254 14.48 -43.38 -21.68
N VAL A 255 14.99 -42.41 -22.44
CA VAL A 255 16.41 -42.25 -22.79
C VAL A 255 16.96 -40.89 -22.32
N PRO A 256 18.29 -40.75 -22.15
CA PRO A 256 18.92 -39.49 -21.76
C PRO A 256 18.61 -38.33 -22.71
N ILE A 257 18.31 -37.16 -22.14
CA ILE A 257 18.11 -35.91 -22.87
C ILE A 257 19.31 -35.01 -22.58
N TYR A 258 20.02 -34.59 -23.62
CA TYR A 258 21.10 -33.61 -23.53
C TYR A 258 20.62 -32.24 -24.00
N GLY A 259 21.30 -31.18 -23.61
CA GLY A 259 21.00 -29.81 -24.00
C GLY A 259 22.27 -28.97 -24.14
N THR A 260 22.11 -27.71 -24.53
CA THR A 260 23.23 -26.79 -24.80
C THR A 260 23.13 -25.45 -24.06
N ARG A 261 22.03 -25.23 -23.31
CA ARG A 261 21.72 -23.99 -22.59
C ARG A 261 21.23 -24.29 -21.17
N ASP A 262 21.56 -23.40 -20.23
CA ASP A 262 21.29 -23.57 -18.80
C ASP A 262 19.81 -23.47 -18.41
N VAL A 263 19.00 -22.82 -19.24
CA VAL A 263 17.54 -22.68 -19.08
C VAL A 263 16.80 -24.02 -18.99
N TYR A 264 17.40 -25.12 -19.48
CA TYR A 264 16.80 -26.47 -19.40
C TYR A 264 17.26 -27.29 -18.19
N MET A 265 18.31 -26.84 -17.49
CA MET A 265 18.88 -27.57 -16.35
C MET A 265 17.89 -27.55 -15.17
N GLY A 266 17.68 -28.71 -14.52
CA GLY A 266 16.68 -28.90 -13.47
C GLY A 266 15.27 -29.26 -13.92
N TYR A 267 15.02 -29.30 -15.23
CA TYR A 267 13.71 -29.64 -15.78
C TYR A 267 13.73 -30.92 -16.63
N GLY A 268 14.83 -31.68 -16.58
CA GLY A 268 14.93 -33.03 -17.17
C GLY A 268 16.02 -33.24 -18.22
N VAL A 269 16.85 -32.24 -18.48
CA VAL A 269 18.08 -32.41 -19.26
C VAL A 269 19.18 -33.00 -18.36
N LEU A 270 19.80 -34.08 -18.81
CA LEU A 270 20.92 -34.76 -18.15
C LEU A 270 22.18 -33.91 -18.11
N GLY A 271 22.47 -33.17 -19.17
CA GLY A 271 23.64 -32.31 -19.24
C GLY A 271 24.09 -32.00 -20.66
N GLY A 272 25.29 -31.47 -20.79
CA GLY A 272 25.89 -31.14 -22.07
C GLY A 272 27.06 -30.19 -21.93
N VAL A 273 27.47 -29.62 -23.06
CA VAL A 273 28.35 -28.45 -23.06
C VAL A 273 27.44 -27.22 -23.03
N ILE A 274 27.27 -26.65 -21.84
CA ILE A 274 26.21 -25.69 -21.54
C ILE A 274 26.73 -24.25 -21.59
N THR A 275 26.00 -23.41 -22.32
CA THR A 275 26.17 -21.94 -22.31
C THR A 275 25.26 -21.34 -21.25
N THR A 276 25.78 -20.43 -20.41
CA THR A 276 25.01 -19.79 -19.33
C THR A 276 24.85 -18.29 -19.55
N GLY A 277 23.74 -17.72 -19.06
CA GLY A 277 23.50 -16.28 -19.11
C GLY A 277 24.54 -15.50 -18.28
N GLN A 278 24.98 -16.08 -17.17
CA GLN A 278 26.04 -15.50 -16.33
C GLN A 278 27.35 -15.34 -17.10
N VAL A 279 27.81 -16.36 -17.83
CA VAL A 279 29.06 -16.23 -18.61
C VAL A 279 28.95 -15.17 -19.71
N GLN A 280 27.77 -15.03 -20.31
CA GLN A 280 27.51 -13.97 -21.29
C GLN A 280 27.57 -12.58 -20.63
N GLY A 281 26.95 -12.42 -19.46
CA GLY A 281 26.96 -11.17 -18.70
C GLY A 281 28.35 -10.80 -18.18
N ASP A 282 29.08 -11.74 -17.61
CA ASP A 282 30.45 -11.59 -17.07
C ASP A 282 31.42 -11.10 -18.15
N LEU A 283 31.48 -11.81 -19.29
CA LEU A 283 32.32 -11.40 -20.41
C LEU A 283 31.90 -10.05 -21.00
N ALA A 284 30.61 -9.74 -21.04
CA ALA A 284 30.14 -8.44 -21.51
C ALA A 284 30.51 -7.31 -20.54
N ALA A 285 30.44 -7.57 -19.24
CA ALA A 285 30.88 -6.63 -18.21
C ALA A 285 32.37 -6.36 -18.32
N ASP A 286 33.21 -7.39 -18.51
CA ASP A 286 34.66 -7.23 -18.73
C ASP A 286 34.97 -6.31 -19.92
N LEU A 287 34.25 -6.47 -21.04
CA LEU A 287 34.41 -5.59 -22.21
C LEU A 287 33.93 -4.16 -21.90
N ALA A 288 32.84 -4.00 -21.15
CA ALA A 288 32.34 -2.71 -20.71
C ALA A 288 33.32 -2.01 -19.74
N VAL A 289 33.95 -2.74 -18.84
CA VAL A 289 35.00 -2.22 -17.93
C VAL A 289 36.15 -1.64 -18.75
N ARG A 290 36.64 -2.35 -19.78
CA ARG A 290 37.71 -1.85 -20.66
C ARG A 290 37.33 -0.56 -21.37
N ILE A 291 36.09 -0.46 -21.85
CA ILE A 291 35.56 0.76 -22.46
C ILE A 291 35.51 1.90 -21.46
N LEU A 292 34.97 1.66 -20.26
CA LEU A 292 34.88 2.66 -19.20
C LEU A 292 36.27 3.11 -18.70
N GLN A 293 37.30 2.27 -18.85
CA GLN A 293 38.71 2.59 -18.60
C GLN A 293 39.40 3.34 -19.75
N GLY A 294 38.68 3.62 -20.85
CA GLY A 294 39.15 4.48 -21.95
C GLY A 294 39.58 3.74 -23.22
N GLU A 295 39.42 2.42 -23.30
CA GLU A 295 39.69 1.68 -24.54
C GLU A 295 38.53 1.85 -25.54
N ALA A 296 38.83 2.28 -26.77
CA ALA A 296 37.80 2.42 -27.80
C ALA A 296 37.21 1.04 -28.18
N ALA A 297 35.89 0.93 -28.19
CA ALA A 297 35.20 -0.36 -28.41
C ALA A 297 35.58 -1.03 -29.74
N GLU A 298 35.81 -0.28 -30.82
CA GLU A 298 36.27 -0.85 -32.10
C GLU A 298 37.65 -1.52 -32.06
N ASN A 299 38.48 -1.22 -31.04
CA ASN A 299 39.78 -1.85 -30.86
C ASN A 299 39.70 -3.12 -30.01
N ILE A 300 38.55 -3.37 -29.37
CA ILE A 300 38.32 -4.54 -28.51
C ILE A 300 37.78 -5.68 -29.39
N PRO A 301 38.51 -6.80 -29.56
CA PRO A 301 38.05 -7.91 -30.40
C PRO A 301 36.77 -8.55 -29.87
N VAL A 302 35.84 -8.84 -30.78
CA VAL A 302 34.61 -9.60 -30.46
C VAL A 302 34.97 -11.01 -29.99
N ILE A 303 34.42 -11.41 -28.85
CA ILE A 303 34.59 -12.75 -28.28
C ILE A 303 33.65 -13.71 -29.03
N LYS A 304 34.21 -14.49 -29.96
CA LYS A 304 33.45 -15.45 -30.79
C LYS A 304 33.35 -16.85 -30.18
N LYS A 305 34.11 -17.14 -29.12
CA LYS A 305 34.12 -18.43 -28.43
C LYS A 305 33.95 -18.18 -26.94
N CYS A 306 32.83 -18.64 -26.39
CA CYS A 306 32.60 -18.59 -24.95
C CYS A 306 33.30 -19.76 -24.25
N PRO A 307 33.75 -19.59 -22.98
CA PRO A 307 34.29 -20.68 -22.19
C PRO A 307 33.18 -21.70 -21.89
N ASN A 308 33.22 -22.80 -22.64
CA ASN A 308 32.33 -23.93 -22.50
C ASN A 308 32.47 -24.59 -21.13
N ARG A 309 31.34 -24.83 -20.44
CA ARG A 309 31.31 -25.61 -19.21
C ARG A 309 30.57 -26.92 -19.46
N TYR A 310 31.21 -28.03 -19.11
CA TYR A 310 30.49 -29.29 -18.96
C TYR A 310 29.56 -29.13 -17.76
N MET A 311 28.25 -29.28 -17.96
CA MET A 311 27.28 -29.22 -16.86
C MET A 311 26.34 -30.41 -16.91
N PHE A 312 26.03 -30.98 -15.75
CA PHE A 312 25.15 -32.15 -15.62
C PHE A 312 24.18 -32.04 -14.45
N ASP A 313 23.00 -32.62 -14.62
CA ASP A 313 21.97 -32.73 -13.58
C ASP A 313 22.10 -34.06 -12.84
N MET A 314 22.31 -34.01 -11.53
CA MET A 314 22.53 -35.21 -10.72
C MET A 314 21.30 -36.11 -10.61
N LEU A 315 20.08 -35.57 -10.66
CA LEU A 315 18.88 -36.42 -10.62
C LEU A 315 18.78 -37.27 -11.88
N GLU A 316 19.13 -36.71 -13.03
CA GLU A 316 19.12 -37.42 -14.31
C GLU A 316 20.37 -38.33 -14.46
N LEU A 317 21.55 -37.93 -13.99
CA LEU A 317 22.72 -38.82 -13.91
C LEU A 317 22.39 -40.11 -13.13
N ARG A 318 21.66 -40.00 -12.02
CA ARG A 318 21.16 -41.15 -11.25
C ARG A 318 20.11 -41.96 -12.01
N ARG A 319 19.13 -41.28 -12.63
CA ARG A 319 18.07 -41.93 -13.40
C ARG A 319 18.62 -42.85 -14.50
N PHE A 320 19.74 -42.46 -15.11
CA PHE A 320 20.39 -43.23 -16.17
C PHE A 320 21.67 -43.97 -15.73
N ASN A 321 21.93 -44.03 -14.42
CA ASN A 321 23.04 -44.75 -13.81
C ASN A 321 24.43 -44.39 -14.42
N ILE A 322 24.67 -43.10 -14.67
CA ILE A 322 25.94 -42.57 -15.18
C ILE A 322 26.83 -42.13 -14.02
N SER A 323 28.06 -42.65 -13.94
CA SER A 323 29.00 -42.36 -12.86
C SER A 323 29.65 -40.98 -13.01
N LEU A 324 29.83 -40.24 -11.90
CA LEU A 324 30.59 -38.98 -11.89
C LEU A 324 32.02 -39.12 -12.42
N GLU A 325 32.64 -40.28 -12.22
CA GLU A 325 34.02 -40.56 -12.69
C GLU A 325 34.13 -40.64 -14.22
N THR A 326 33.00 -40.89 -14.89
CA THR A 326 32.94 -40.92 -16.36
C THR A 326 32.76 -39.54 -16.98
N LEU A 327 32.47 -38.52 -16.17
CA LEU A 327 32.25 -37.16 -16.65
C LEU A 327 33.59 -36.46 -16.93
N PRO A 328 33.64 -35.54 -17.91
CA PRO A 328 34.82 -34.72 -18.15
C PRO A 328 35.29 -33.96 -16.89
N ALA A 329 36.60 -33.76 -16.77
CA ALA A 329 37.16 -32.99 -15.67
C ALA A 329 36.58 -31.56 -15.64
N LYS A 330 36.41 -30.99 -14.44
CA LYS A 330 35.79 -29.67 -14.19
C LYS A 330 34.31 -29.56 -14.60
N SER A 331 33.60 -30.68 -14.68
CA SER A 331 32.14 -30.66 -14.86
C SER A 331 31.45 -30.02 -13.65
N VAL A 332 30.53 -29.08 -13.92
CA VAL A 332 29.63 -28.51 -12.92
C VAL A 332 28.42 -29.43 -12.78
N ILE A 333 28.05 -29.76 -11.55
CA ILE A 333 26.91 -30.63 -11.31
C ILE A 333 25.82 -29.84 -10.57
N VAL A 334 24.63 -29.78 -11.17
CA VAL A 334 23.45 -29.12 -10.61
C VAL A 334 22.47 -30.15 -10.04
N ASN A 335 21.54 -29.73 -9.18
CA ASN A 335 20.53 -30.58 -8.53
C ASN A 335 21.09 -31.83 -7.83
N GLN A 336 22.31 -31.74 -7.30
CA GLN A 336 22.83 -32.78 -6.42
C GLN A 336 21.95 -32.90 -5.17
N PRO A 337 21.40 -34.10 -4.83
CA PRO A 337 20.96 -34.33 -3.47
C PRO A 337 22.19 -34.13 -2.59
N PHE A 338 22.05 -33.16 -1.69
CA PHE A 338 23.09 -32.49 -0.94
C PHE A 338 24.12 -33.49 -0.39
N GLN A 339 25.37 -33.40 -0.83
CA GLN A 339 26.51 -34.09 -0.20
C GLN A 339 27.11 -33.13 0.84
N PRO A 340 27.20 -33.51 2.12
CA PRO A 340 27.92 -32.74 3.13
C PRO A 340 29.37 -32.47 2.69
N ARG A 341 29.80 -31.21 2.63
CA ARG A 341 31.19 -30.86 2.22
C ARG A 341 32.19 -30.96 3.37
N ALA A 342 31.76 -30.70 4.60
CA ALA A 342 32.59 -30.78 5.78
C ALA A 342 31.73 -31.15 7.00
N ASP A 343 32.19 -32.09 7.82
CA ASP A 343 31.51 -32.51 9.05
C ASP A 343 32.23 -31.95 10.28
N PHE A 344 31.59 -30.95 10.88
CA PHE A 344 31.92 -30.32 12.14
C PHE A 344 30.86 -30.59 13.22
N SER A 345 30.02 -31.60 13.04
CA SER A 345 28.94 -31.93 13.97
C SER A 345 29.49 -32.14 15.39
N GLY A 346 28.94 -31.42 16.36
CA GLY A 346 29.38 -31.47 17.77
C GLY A 346 30.81 -30.98 18.03
N LYS A 347 31.52 -30.42 17.04
CA LYS A 347 32.90 -29.92 17.21
C LYS A 347 32.92 -28.55 17.90
N ASN A 348 34.04 -28.25 18.55
CA ASN A 348 34.29 -26.93 19.12
C ASN A 348 35.17 -26.10 18.17
N LEU A 349 34.58 -25.06 17.61
CA LEU A 349 35.16 -24.07 16.71
C LEU A 349 35.14 -22.66 17.33
N SER A 350 34.80 -22.56 18.62
CA SER A 350 34.58 -21.28 19.32
C SER A 350 35.82 -20.39 19.26
N GLY A 351 35.63 -19.11 18.94
CA GLY A 351 36.70 -18.11 18.86
C GLY A 351 37.64 -18.23 17.66
N LEU A 352 37.45 -19.22 16.77
CA LEU A 352 38.25 -19.35 15.55
C LEU A 352 37.93 -18.25 14.54
N ASP A 353 38.91 -17.93 13.69
CA ASP A 353 38.70 -17.10 12.50
C ASP A 353 38.71 -17.98 11.26
N ILE A 354 37.53 -18.15 10.68
CA ILE A 354 37.30 -18.92 9.46
C ILE A 354 36.52 -18.08 8.44
N SER A 355 36.64 -16.76 8.51
CA SER A 355 36.00 -15.81 7.59
C SER A 355 36.30 -16.13 6.12
N GLY A 356 35.34 -15.89 5.22
CA GLY A 356 35.51 -16.07 3.77
C GLY A 356 35.58 -17.52 3.28
N ASN A 357 35.44 -18.51 4.16
CA ASN A 357 35.53 -19.92 3.76
C ASN A 357 34.25 -20.40 3.07
N ASP A 358 34.42 -21.31 2.11
CA ASP A 358 33.31 -22.05 1.50
C ASP A 358 32.96 -23.25 2.39
N LEU A 359 31.88 -23.07 3.14
CA LEU A 359 31.30 -24.02 4.10
C LEU A 359 29.90 -24.44 3.65
N GLN A 360 29.62 -24.35 2.34
CA GLN A 360 28.33 -24.71 1.77
C GLN A 360 27.95 -26.13 2.16
N ARG A 361 26.74 -26.30 2.69
CA ARG A 361 26.22 -27.61 3.09
C ARG A 361 27.10 -28.35 4.10
N ALA A 362 27.88 -27.63 4.90
CA ALA A 362 28.62 -28.23 5.99
C ALA A 362 27.64 -28.73 7.07
N GLN A 363 27.96 -29.89 7.65
CA GLN A 363 27.28 -30.40 8.83
C GLN A 363 27.94 -29.76 10.05
N MET A 364 27.18 -28.93 10.75
CA MET A 364 27.62 -28.19 11.94
C MET A 364 26.61 -28.33 13.08
N GLU A 365 25.72 -29.31 12.96
CA GLU A 365 24.70 -29.61 13.95
C GLU A 365 25.32 -29.89 15.32
N ASN A 366 24.79 -29.24 16.36
CA ASN A 366 25.32 -29.25 17.73
C ASN A 366 26.76 -28.71 17.90
N ALA A 367 27.36 -28.07 16.89
CA ALA A 367 28.70 -27.50 17.01
C ALA A 367 28.73 -26.28 17.95
N SER A 368 29.89 -25.99 18.53
CA SER A 368 30.17 -24.78 19.30
C SER A 368 30.94 -23.80 18.43
N LEU A 369 30.31 -22.71 18.04
CA LEU A 369 30.80 -21.62 17.19
C LEU A 369 30.70 -20.27 17.93
N GLU A 370 30.68 -20.31 19.27
CA GLU A 370 30.60 -19.11 20.10
C GLU A 370 31.78 -18.18 19.80
N ARG A 371 31.50 -16.90 19.53
CA ARG A 371 32.51 -15.88 19.17
C ARG A 371 33.37 -16.23 17.95
N THR A 372 32.96 -17.18 17.12
CA THR A 372 33.67 -17.53 15.89
C THR A 372 33.47 -16.44 14.83
N LYS A 373 34.52 -16.12 14.08
CA LYS A 373 34.43 -15.21 12.93
C LYS A 373 34.15 -16.01 11.66
N LEU A 374 32.96 -15.78 11.12
CA LEU A 374 32.36 -16.39 9.94
C LEU A 374 31.99 -15.34 8.87
N SER A 375 32.52 -14.11 9.00
CA SER A 375 32.19 -13.02 8.09
C SER A 375 32.50 -13.40 6.64
N ARG A 376 31.58 -13.12 5.72
CA ARG A 376 31.69 -13.45 4.28
C ARG A 376 31.87 -14.94 3.96
N CYS A 377 31.59 -15.85 4.90
CA CYS A 377 31.56 -17.27 4.60
C CYS A 377 30.41 -17.61 3.67
N ILE A 378 30.58 -18.67 2.87
CA ILE A 378 29.50 -19.27 2.11
C ILE A 378 28.99 -20.47 2.91
N LEU A 379 27.86 -20.31 3.57
CA LEU A 379 27.16 -21.29 4.41
C LEU A 379 25.85 -21.77 3.77
N THR A 380 25.64 -21.52 2.48
CA THR A 380 24.43 -21.91 1.76
C THR A 380 24.10 -23.39 1.98
N GLY A 381 22.88 -23.67 2.47
CA GLY A 381 22.39 -25.00 2.80
C GLY A 381 23.12 -25.71 3.94
N ALA A 382 23.89 -25.01 4.78
CA ALA A 382 24.56 -25.61 5.94
C ALA A 382 23.55 -26.10 6.98
N GLU A 383 23.88 -27.22 7.63
CA GLU A 383 23.07 -27.82 8.70
C GLU A 383 23.64 -27.40 10.05
N LEU A 384 23.04 -26.37 10.65
CA LEU A 384 23.49 -25.70 11.89
C LEU A 384 22.53 -25.94 13.05
N HIS A 385 21.56 -26.84 12.92
CA HIS A 385 20.55 -27.01 13.94
C HIS A 385 21.15 -27.37 15.32
N ASN A 386 20.60 -26.78 16.38
CA ASN A 386 21.12 -26.87 17.76
C ASN A 386 22.58 -26.39 17.96
N ALA A 387 23.20 -25.70 17.00
CA ALA A 387 24.53 -25.15 17.20
C ALA A 387 24.52 -23.99 18.22
N ARG A 388 25.64 -23.79 18.91
CA ARG A 388 25.86 -22.61 19.77
C ARG A 388 26.70 -21.60 19.03
N MET A 389 26.10 -20.50 18.62
CA MET A 389 26.70 -19.46 17.78
C MET A 389 26.61 -18.07 18.45
N ALA A 390 26.43 -18.03 19.78
CA ALA A 390 26.32 -16.78 20.51
C ALA A 390 27.56 -15.89 20.28
N GLU A 391 27.34 -14.59 20.11
CA GLU A 391 28.36 -13.58 19.84
C GLU A 391 29.23 -13.86 18.59
N SER A 392 28.79 -14.74 17.67
CA SER A 392 29.52 -15.01 16.43
C SER A 392 29.41 -13.84 15.43
N ASN A 393 30.40 -13.70 14.56
CA ASN A 393 30.39 -12.70 13.49
C ASN A 393 30.11 -13.38 12.15
N LEU A 394 28.89 -13.24 11.67
CA LEU A 394 28.32 -13.73 10.41
C LEU A 394 28.08 -12.59 9.40
N ARG A 395 28.72 -11.43 9.60
CA ARG A 395 28.54 -10.26 8.74
C ARG A 395 28.79 -10.59 7.27
N ASP A 396 27.87 -10.17 6.40
CA ASP A 396 27.90 -10.41 4.95
C ASP A 396 28.04 -11.91 4.55
N ALA A 397 27.70 -12.85 5.43
CA ALA A 397 27.75 -14.28 5.11
C ALA A 397 26.60 -14.68 4.17
N ALA A 398 26.86 -15.63 3.26
CA ALA A 398 25.85 -16.21 2.39
C ALA A 398 25.32 -17.50 3.00
N MET A 399 24.16 -17.42 3.66
CA MET A 399 23.55 -18.50 4.44
C MET A 399 22.25 -19.04 3.83
N ASP A 400 21.93 -18.70 2.58
CA ASP A 400 20.65 -19.09 1.96
C ASP A 400 20.36 -20.59 2.13
N GLU A 401 19.10 -20.93 2.41
CA GLU A 401 18.63 -22.30 2.66
C GLU A 401 19.29 -23.01 3.87
N ALA A 402 20.08 -22.33 4.70
CA ALA A 402 20.66 -22.96 5.88
C ALA A 402 19.61 -23.35 6.93
N ASN A 403 19.85 -24.46 7.61
CA ASN A 403 19.03 -24.94 8.71
C ASN A 403 19.63 -24.52 10.05
N LEU A 404 19.05 -23.49 10.65
CA LEU A 404 19.40 -22.87 11.93
C LEU A 404 18.37 -23.20 13.02
N THR A 405 17.60 -24.27 12.87
CA THR A 405 16.56 -24.66 13.84
C THR A 405 17.15 -24.80 15.25
N ASP A 406 16.51 -24.18 16.24
CA ASP A 406 16.92 -24.21 17.66
C ASP A 406 18.40 -23.80 17.92
N THR A 407 18.99 -23.00 17.03
CA THR A 407 20.37 -22.48 17.17
C THR A 407 20.40 -21.30 18.14
N ASP A 408 21.45 -21.22 18.96
CA ASP A 408 21.71 -20.04 19.78
C ASP A 408 22.55 -19.03 19.01
N LEU A 409 21.92 -17.98 18.49
CA LEU A 409 22.51 -16.84 17.78
C LEU A 409 22.44 -15.56 18.61
N SER A 410 22.31 -15.66 19.93
CA SER A 410 22.24 -14.48 20.80
C SER A 410 23.45 -13.57 20.62
N ASP A 411 23.20 -12.27 20.49
CA ASP A 411 24.21 -11.23 20.26
C ASP A 411 25.14 -11.46 19.05
N ALA A 412 24.74 -12.29 18.08
CA ALA A 412 25.51 -12.49 16.85
C ALA A 412 25.38 -11.30 15.88
N ASP A 413 26.46 -10.97 15.18
CA ASP A 413 26.46 -9.97 14.09
C ASP A 413 26.22 -10.68 12.75
N MET A 414 25.00 -10.57 12.23
CA MET A 414 24.57 -11.06 10.91
C MET A 414 24.22 -9.88 9.98
N SER A 415 24.78 -8.69 10.23
CA SER A 415 24.50 -7.52 9.40
C SER A 415 24.89 -7.77 7.94
N GLY A 416 24.00 -7.44 7.01
CA GLY A 416 24.17 -7.66 5.57
C GLY A 416 24.20 -9.13 5.11
N ALA A 417 23.93 -10.11 5.98
CA ALA A 417 23.94 -11.51 5.59
C ALA A 417 22.79 -11.84 4.60
N SER A 418 23.08 -12.72 3.62
CA SER A 418 22.04 -13.34 2.79
C SER A 418 21.53 -14.58 3.50
N MET A 419 20.24 -14.59 3.83
CA MET A 419 19.60 -15.63 4.63
C MET A 419 18.24 -16.01 4.00
N ILE A 420 18.17 -16.03 2.67
CA ILE A 420 16.95 -16.32 1.92
C ILE A 420 16.56 -17.78 2.16
N LEU A 421 15.27 -18.06 2.40
CA LEU A 421 14.75 -19.43 2.61
C LEU A 421 15.40 -20.20 3.79
N CYS A 422 16.04 -19.50 4.73
CA CYS A 422 16.61 -20.12 5.93
C CYS A 422 15.51 -20.66 6.85
N ASN A 423 15.82 -21.75 7.56
CA ASN A 423 14.97 -22.26 8.63
C ASN A 423 15.60 -21.96 10.00
N MET A 424 15.12 -20.92 10.67
CA MET A 424 15.49 -20.46 12.01
C MET A 424 14.38 -20.72 13.04
N ARG A 425 13.55 -21.73 12.82
CA ARG A 425 12.47 -22.07 13.76
C ARG A 425 13.04 -22.32 15.16
N GLY A 426 12.49 -21.67 16.17
CA GLY A 426 12.93 -21.83 17.58
C GLY A 426 14.30 -21.25 17.92
N ALA A 427 14.98 -20.60 16.97
CA ALA A 427 16.30 -20.03 17.22
C ALA A 427 16.26 -18.90 18.28
N ASN A 428 17.34 -18.78 19.05
CA ASN A 428 17.55 -17.67 19.96
C ASN A 428 18.36 -16.57 19.25
N LEU A 429 17.71 -15.48 18.85
CA LEU A 429 18.27 -14.32 18.16
C LEU A 429 18.27 -13.08 19.07
N ALA A 430 18.19 -13.25 20.39
CA ALA A 430 18.12 -12.14 21.33
C ALA A 430 19.34 -11.24 21.18
N GLY A 431 19.12 -9.93 21.03
CA GLY A 431 20.19 -8.94 20.87
C GLY A 431 20.99 -9.02 19.55
N ALA A 432 20.68 -9.96 18.65
CA ALA A 432 21.42 -10.13 17.40
C ALA A 432 21.26 -8.92 16.45
N ASP A 433 22.30 -8.63 15.68
CA ASP A 433 22.28 -7.60 14.63
C ASP A 433 22.04 -8.25 13.26
N LEU A 434 20.87 -8.01 12.69
CA LEU A 434 20.40 -8.44 11.36
C LEU A 434 20.20 -7.22 10.45
N SER A 435 20.84 -6.09 10.74
CA SER A 435 20.68 -4.85 9.96
C SER A 435 21.00 -5.10 8.48
N GLY A 436 20.07 -4.77 7.59
CA GLY A 436 20.20 -4.95 6.15
C GLY A 436 20.29 -6.40 5.66
N ALA A 437 20.06 -7.40 6.51
CA ALA A 437 20.07 -8.81 6.10
C ALA A 437 18.89 -9.13 5.16
N ASP A 438 19.10 -10.07 4.23
CA ASP A 438 18.04 -10.58 3.35
C ASP A 438 17.46 -11.88 3.89
N LEU A 439 16.26 -11.82 4.45
CA LEU A 439 15.54 -12.90 5.12
C LEU A 439 14.29 -13.32 4.33
N GLN A 440 14.26 -13.06 3.02
CA GLN A 440 13.11 -13.38 2.18
C GLN A 440 12.69 -14.85 2.32
N GLN A 441 11.38 -15.05 2.53
CA GLN A 441 10.76 -16.39 2.62
C GLN A 441 11.32 -17.31 3.72
N SER A 442 12.09 -16.76 4.66
CA SER A 442 12.68 -17.54 5.76
C SER A 442 11.66 -17.91 6.83
N ILE A 443 11.87 -19.06 7.48
CA ILE A 443 11.05 -19.56 8.58
C ILE A 443 11.73 -19.18 9.89
N ILE A 444 11.21 -18.16 10.57
CA ILE A 444 11.73 -17.63 11.84
C ILE A 444 10.70 -17.83 12.96
N SER A 445 9.83 -18.84 12.81
CA SER A 445 8.68 -19.01 13.70
C SER A 445 9.11 -19.56 15.07
N ARG A 446 8.46 -19.10 16.14
CA ARG A 446 8.79 -19.43 17.55
C ARG A 446 10.19 -19.00 18.00
N ALA A 447 10.83 -18.10 17.26
CA ALA A 447 12.15 -17.62 17.61
C ALA A 447 12.09 -16.54 18.70
N ASN A 448 13.21 -16.33 19.39
CA ASN A 448 13.37 -15.23 20.33
C ASN A 448 14.23 -14.13 19.69
N LEU A 449 13.62 -13.07 19.18
CA LEU A 449 14.27 -11.87 18.62
C LEU A 449 14.18 -10.67 19.59
N ALA A 450 14.08 -10.90 20.90
CA ALA A 450 13.98 -9.81 21.86
C ALA A 450 15.20 -8.89 21.78
N GLY A 451 14.98 -7.59 21.57
CA GLY A 451 16.04 -6.58 21.42
C GLY A 451 16.91 -6.71 20.17
N ALA A 452 16.58 -7.60 19.22
CA ALA A 452 17.34 -7.74 17.97
C ALA A 452 17.22 -6.49 17.09
N THR A 453 18.25 -6.20 16.29
CA THR A 453 18.25 -5.08 15.34
C THR A 453 18.04 -5.61 13.93
N LEU A 454 16.94 -5.25 13.27
CA LEU A 454 16.57 -5.65 11.92
C LEU A 454 16.34 -4.41 11.02
N ASP A 455 17.04 -3.31 11.30
CA ASP A 455 16.88 -2.06 10.57
C ASP A 455 17.25 -2.26 9.09
N GLY A 456 16.34 -1.86 8.19
CA GLY A 456 16.50 -2.04 6.74
C GLY A 456 16.50 -3.50 6.24
N ALA A 457 16.28 -4.50 7.10
CA ALA A 457 16.28 -5.90 6.70
C ALA A 457 15.11 -6.23 5.76
N ASN A 458 15.32 -7.20 4.87
CA ASN A 458 14.29 -7.69 3.96
C ASN A 458 13.62 -8.96 4.50
N LEU A 459 12.43 -8.82 5.06
CA LEU A 459 11.60 -9.89 5.65
C LEU A 459 10.42 -10.24 4.74
N THR A 460 10.50 -9.93 3.44
CA THR A 460 9.38 -10.14 2.52
C THR A 460 8.98 -11.62 2.49
N ALA A 461 7.71 -11.87 2.77
CA ALA A 461 7.11 -13.21 2.87
C ALA A 461 7.78 -14.17 3.90
N ALA A 462 8.55 -13.65 4.86
CA ALA A 462 9.09 -14.44 5.96
C ALA A 462 7.98 -14.89 6.93
N SER A 463 8.19 -16.01 7.62
CA SER A 463 7.28 -16.53 8.65
C SER A 463 7.86 -16.37 10.05
N ILE A 464 7.42 -15.35 10.77
CA ILE A 464 7.85 -14.98 12.13
C ILE A 464 6.72 -15.28 13.15
N ASN A 465 5.78 -16.16 12.81
CA ASN A 465 4.66 -16.55 13.68
C ASN A 465 5.14 -17.02 15.06
N ASP A 466 4.34 -16.74 16.10
CA ASP A 466 4.58 -17.17 17.48
C ASP A 466 5.94 -16.72 18.09
N SER A 467 6.58 -15.70 17.52
CA SER A 467 7.93 -15.28 17.93
C SER A 467 7.90 -14.08 18.87
N ASN A 468 8.94 -13.94 19.69
CA ASN A 468 9.13 -12.80 20.57
C ASN A 468 10.05 -11.76 19.93
N MET A 469 9.51 -10.61 19.55
CA MET A 469 10.22 -9.45 19.00
C MET A 469 10.10 -8.24 19.94
N THR A 470 9.95 -8.47 21.25
CA THR A 470 9.86 -7.39 22.24
C THR A 470 11.07 -6.47 22.12
N GLU A 471 10.83 -5.17 22.01
CA GLU A 471 11.87 -4.13 21.89
C GLU A 471 12.80 -4.27 20.67
N ALA A 472 12.47 -5.10 19.68
CA ALA A 472 13.24 -5.21 18.44
C ALA A 472 13.23 -3.91 17.62
N HIS A 473 14.30 -3.65 16.89
CA HIS A 473 14.38 -2.53 15.94
C HIS A 473 14.11 -3.03 14.52
N LEU A 474 13.20 -2.37 13.81
CA LEU A 474 12.69 -2.71 12.48
C LEU A 474 12.55 -1.42 11.64
N ILE A 475 13.40 -0.43 11.87
CA ILE A 475 13.29 0.88 11.23
C ILE A 475 13.55 0.69 9.73
N GLY A 476 12.59 1.09 8.90
CA GLY A 476 12.67 0.94 7.44
C GLY A 476 12.71 -0.50 6.92
N ALA A 477 12.38 -1.50 7.75
CA ALA A 477 12.40 -2.90 7.32
C ALA A 477 11.32 -3.19 6.25
N TYR A 478 11.64 -4.12 5.33
CA TYR A 478 10.71 -4.58 4.29
C TYR A 478 9.98 -5.84 4.75
N MET A 479 8.76 -5.70 5.25
CA MET A 479 7.97 -6.79 5.84
C MET A 479 6.71 -7.12 5.01
N ARG A 480 6.78 -6.90 3.69
CA ARG A 480 5.64 -7.15 2.80
C ARG A 480 5.21 -8.62 2.89
N ARG A 481 3.91 -8.86 3.12
CA ARG A 481 3.33 -10.21 3.26
C ARG A 481 4.00 -11.10 4.30
N CYS A 482 4.71 -10.51 5.28
CA CYS A 482 5.29 -11.25 6.38
C CYS A 482 4.18 -11.88 7.24
N LEU A 483 4.42 -13.11 7.72
CA LEU A 483 3.51 -13.80 8.64
C LEU A 483 3.96 -13.55 10.07
N LEU A 484 3.12 -12.88 10.85
CA LEU A 484 3.36 -12.42 12.22
C LEU A 484 2.24 -12.86 13.17
N HIS A 485 1.53 -13.93 12.82
CA HIS A 485 0.41 -14.42 13.62
C HIS A 485 0.87 -14.75 15.04
N SER A 486 0.14 -14.25 16.04
CA SER A 486 0.43 -14.48 17.46
C SER A 486 1.85 -14.10 17.92
N SER A 487 2.53 -13.22 17.18
CA SER A 487 3.86 -12.73 17.54
C SER A 487 3.80 -11.55 18.52
N ILE A 488 4.86 -11.36 19.30
CA ILE A 488 4.96 -10.30 20.31
C ILE A 488 5.92 -9.23 19.81
N LEU A 489 5.43 -8.07 19.38
CA LEU A 489 6.20 -6.89 18.97
C LEU A 489 6.07 -5.73 19.98
N LYS A 490 5.81 -6.05 21.25
CA LYS A 490 5.64 -5.06 22.30
C LYS A 490 6.84 -4.12 22.36
N ARG A 491 6.59 -2.80 22.33
CA ARG A 491 7.62 -1.74 22.33
C ARG A 491 8.64 -1.81 21.17
N ALA A 492 8.37 -2.56 20.11
CA ALA A 492 9.24 -2.60 18.94
C ALA A 492 9.28 -1.25 18.22
N LYS A 493 10.40 -0.96 17.55
CA LYS A 493 10.61 0.26 16.75
C LYS A 493 10.43 -0.05 15.27
N ILE A 494 9.25 0.20 14.74
CA ILE A 494 8.80 -0.16 13.39
C ILE A 494 8.62 1.11 12.52
N THR A 495 9.40 2.16 12.80
CA THR A 495 9.26 3.46 12.12
C THR A 495 9.58 3.32 10.63
N GLY A 496 8.67 3.77 9.77
CA GLY A 496 8.86 3.77 8.32
C GLY A 496 8.93 2.38 7.66
N ALA A 497 8.64 1.30 8.38
CA ALA A 497 8.67 -0.05 7.82
C ALA A 497 7.47 -0.31 6.89
N SER A 498 7.65 -1.22 5.93
CA SER A 498 6.59 -1.62 4.99
C SER A 498 6.00 -2.98 5.39
N LEU A 499 4.84 -2.98 6.04
CA LEU A 499 4.05 -4.16 6.44
C LEU A 499 2.88 -4.44 5.48
N ILE A 500 2.98 -4.01 4.22
CA ILE A 500 1.88 -4.15 3.25
C ILE A 500 1.50 -5.62 3.08
N GLY A 501 0.22 -5.94 3.31
CA GLY A 501 -0.32 -7.30 3.24
C GLY A 501 0.19 -8.26 4.33
N ALA A 502 0.84 -7.76 5.38
CA ALA A 502 1.32 -8.60 6.48
C ALA A 502 0.16 -9.23 7.27
N ASN A 503 0.39 -10.41 7.82
CA ASN A 503 -0.56 -11.11 8.68
C ASN A 503 -0.20 -10.90 10.16
N LEU A 504 -0.86 -9.95 10.79
CA LEU A 504 -0.71 -9.54 12.19
C LEU A 504 -1.84 -10.09 13.09
N ILE A 505 -2.59 -11.10 12.65
CA ILE A 505 -3.72 -11.63 13.42
C ILE A 505 -3.23 -12.07 14.81
N GLU A 506 -3.89 -11.56 15.86
CA GLU A 506 -3.58 -11.83 17.27
C GLU A 506 -2.15 -11.42 17.71
N ALA A 507 -1.45 -10.60 16.93
CA ALA A 507 -0.14 -10.07 17.31
C ALA A 507 -0.25 -8.98 18.40
N ASP A 508 0.76 -8.90 19.27
CA ASP A 508 0.87 -7.85 20.30
C ASP A 508 1.86 -6.76 19.88
N LEU A 509 1.35 -5.63 19.40
CA LEU A 509 2.09 -4.42 19.06
C LEU A 509 1.89 -3.31 20.10
N SER A 510 1.52 -3.66 21.34
CA SER A 510 1.29 -2.66 22.38
C SER A 510 2.55 -1.82 22.64
N LEU A 511 2.36 -0.51 22.76
CA LEU A 511 3.43 0.47 22.96
C LEU A 511 4.51 0.49 21.86
N ALA A 512 4.29 -0.15 20.71
CA ALA A 512 5.22 -0.12 19.59
C ALA A 512 5.20 1.25 18.89
N ASN A 513 6.30 1.61 18.22
CA ASN A 513 6.40 2.81 17.41
C ASN A 513 6.30 2.46 15.93
N LEU A 514 5.12 2.67 15.34
CA LEU A 514 4.79 2.48 13.93
C LEU A 514 4.67 3.83 13.19
N THR A 515 5.34 4.89 13.66
CA THR A 515 5.32 6.20 13.01
C THR A 515 5.71 6.06 11.54
N ARG A 516 4.85 6.56 10.64
CA ARG A 516 5.00 6.47 9.17
C ARG A 516 5.17 5.06 8.60
N ALA A 517 4.83 4.02 9.36
CA ALA A 517 4.80 2.66 8.82
C ALA A 517 3.64 2.49 7.83
N ASP A 518 3.80 1.59 6.86
CA ASP A 518 2.76 1.23 5.91
C ASP A 518 2.18 -0.15 6.25
N LEU A 519 0.95 -0.15 6.79
CA LEU A 519 0.17 -1.33 7.14
C LEU A 519 -0.97 -1.58 6.14
N SER A 520 -0.90 -1.01 4.94
CA SER A 520 -1.95 -1.16 3.93
C SER A 520 -2.21 -2.64 3.61
N GLU A 521 -3.48 -3.01 3.43
CA GLU A 521 -3.91 -4.40 3.15
C GLU A 521 -3.53 -5.43 4.23
N SER A 522 -3.02 -5.00 5.39
CA SER A 522 -2.66 -5.93 6.46
C SER A 522 -3.89 -6.62 7.05
N ARG A 523 -3.70 -7.85 7.53
CA ARG A 523 -4.69 -8.61 8.29
C ARG A 523 -4.32 -8.51 9.76
N SER A 524 -5.02 -7.67 10.50
CA SER A 524 -4.67 -7.35 11.88
C SER A 524 -5.79 -7.69 12.86
N GLU A 525 -6.67 -8.63 12.50
CA GLU A 525 -7.80 -9.03 13.34
C GLU A 525 -7.33 -9.43 14.75
N ARG A 526 -7.99 -8.89 15.79
CA ARG A 526 -7.68 -9.11 17.23
C ARG A 526 -6.25 -8.75 17.66
N ALA A 527 -5.48 -8.04 16.83
CA ALA A 527 -4.17 -7.56 17.25
C ALA A 527 -4.30 -6.49 18.33
N ASN A 528 -3.28 -6.38 19.17
CA ASN A 528 -3.21 -5.38 20.24
C ASN A 528 -2.27 -4.25 19.83
N PHE A 529 -2.80 -3.05 19.61
CA PHE A 529 -2.06 -1.82 19.32
C PHE A 529 -2.17 -0.81 20.48
N ALA A 530 -2.56 -1.25 21.68
CA ALA A 530 -2.82 -0.35 22.79
C ALA A 530 -1.59 0.52 23.13
N GLY A 531 -1.80 1.85 23.16
CA GLY A 531 -0.75 2.84 23.44
C GLY A 531 0.38 2.91 22.42
N SER A 532 0.21 2.36 21.21
CA SER A 532 1.19 2.46 20.13
C SER A 532 1.23 3.87 19.52
N GLU A 533 2.40 4.24 18.97
CA GLU A 533 2.60 5.47 18.22
C GLU A 533 2.48 5.17 16.72
N MET A 534 1.41 5.65 16.08
CA MET A 534 1.05 5.39 14.68
C MET A 534 0.91 6.70 13.89
N ILE A 535 1.73 7.70 14.23
CA ILE A 535 1.63 9.04 13.64
C ILE A 535 1.94 8.96 12.14
N GLY A 536 1.01 9.42 11.31
CA GLY A 536 1.17 9.43 9.85
C GLY A 536 1.35 8.06 9.21
N SER A 537 0.96 6.97 9.88
CA SER A 537 1.00 5.62 9.29
C SER A 537 -0.09 5.45 8.22
N CYS A 538 0.14 4.55 7.26
CA CYS A 538 -0.83 4.19 6.24
C CYS A 538 -1.53 2.88 6.62
N LEU A 539 -2.87 2.86 6.63
CA LEU A 539 -3.72 1.72 6.96
C LEU A 539 -4.81 1.49 5.89
N VAL A 540 -4.53 1.89 4.66
CA VAL A 540 -5.50 1.81 3.56
C VAL A 540 -5.88 0.34 3.32
N PHE A 541 -7.18 0.06 3.29
CA PHE A 541 -7.75 -1.30 3.18
C PHE A 541 -7.27 -2.30 4.26
N ALA A 542 -6.67 -1.85 5.37
CA ALA A 542 -6.29 -2.75 6.45
C ALA A 542 -7.54 -3.37 7.09
N ASN A 543 -7.51 -4.69 7.35
CA ASN A 543 -8.52 -5.35 8.14
C ASN A 543 -8.14 -5.30 9.61
N MET A 544 -8.68 -4.28 10.28
CA MET A 544 -8.60 -4.02 11.71
C MET A 544 -9.24 -5.05 12.67
N SER A 545 -10.12 -5.96 12.19
CA SER A 545 -11.34 -6.36 12.95
C SER A 545 -11.12 -6.74 14.42
N SER A 546 -11.86 -6.12 15.35
CA SER A 546 -11.75 -6.35 16.79
C SER A 546 -10.37 -6.07 17.40
N THR A 547 -9.58 -5.12 16.87
CA THR A 547 -8.32 -4.71 17.51
C THR A 547 -8.51 -3.82 18.72
N ASP A 548 -7.52 -3.86 19.62
CA ASP A 548 -7.38 -2.87 20.68
C ASP A 548 -6.46 -1.74 20.22
N LEU A 549 -7.03 -0.56 19.95
CA LEU A 549 -6.31 0.67 19.62
C LEU A 549 -6.42 1.68 20.78
N SER A 550 -6.73 1.22 21.99
CA SER A 550 -6.94 2.13 23.11
C SER A 550 -5.67 2.92 23.42
N ARG A 551 -5.83 4.23 23.59
CA ARG A 551 -4.73 5.18 23.82
C ARG A 551 -3.67 5.22 22.71
N ALA A 552 -3.90 4.61 21.55
CA ALA A 552 -2.99 4.71 20.42
C ALA A 552 -3.00 6.13 19.83
N ASN A 553 -1.85 6.55 19.29
CA ASN A 553 -1.69 7.84 18.64
C ASN A 553 -1.67 7.69 17.12
N LEU A 554 -2.82 7.89 16.48
CA LEU A 554 -3.07 7.83 15.05
C LEU A 554 -3.11 9.24 14.41
N THR A 555 -2.44 10.24 15.01
CA THR A 555 -2.45 11.61 14.48
C THR A 555 -2.00 11.62 13.02
N GLY A 556 -2.82 12.18 12.13
CA GLY A 556 -2.53 12.26 10.70
C GLY A 556 -2.44 10.91 9.97
N ALA A 557 -2.86 9.80 10.58
CA ALA A 557 -2.86 8.50 9.93
C ALA A 557 -3.84 8.45 8.74
N ILE A 558 -3.51 7.64 7.73
CA ILE A 558 -4.33 7.44 6.54
C ILE A 558 -5.07 6.11 6.67
N CYS A 559 -6.32 6.16 7.09
CA CYS A 559 -7.19 5.00 7.35
C CYS A 559 -8.31 4.87 6.30
N THR A 560 -8.09 5.35 5.08
CA THR A 560 -9.10 5.31 4.01
C THR A 560 -9.57 3.88 3.74
N SER A 561 -10.88 3.67 3.78
CA SER A 561 -11.53 2.37 3.59
C SER A 561 -11.02 1.26 4.53
N ALA A 562 -10.41 1.62 5.66
CA ALA A 562 -9.97 0.65 6.66
C ALA A 562 -11.19 -0.03 7.32
N GLY A 563 -11.10 -1.34 7.54
CA GLY A 563 -12.03 -2.03 8.43
C GLY A 563 -11.66 -1.69 9.87
N LEU A 564 -12.60 -1.10 10.61
CA LEU A 564 -12.52 -0.60 12.00
C LEU A 564 -13.82 -0.88 12.83
N SER A 565 -14.65 -1.88 12.45
CA SER A 565 -15.93 -2.30 13.10
C SER A 565 -15.85 -3.16 14.41
N GLY A 566 -16.36 -2.65 15.56
CA GLY A 566 -16.36 -3.36 16.87
C GLY A 566 -15.10 -3.18 17.76
N TYR A 567 -14.46 -2.01 17.73
CA TYR A 567 -13.07 -1.82 18.20
C TYR A 567 -13.00 -1.04 19.50
N ASN A 568 -11.89 -1.20 20.22
CA ASN A 568 -11.56 -0.34 21.35
C ASN A 568 -10.65 0.80 20.91
N LEU A 569 -11.20 1.97 20.61
CA LEU A 569 -10.49 3.23 20.36
C LEU A 569 -10.57 4.17 21.57
N PHE A 570 -10.79 3.62 22.77
CA PHE A 570 -10.92 4.39 24.01
C PHE A 570 -9.69 5.27 24.22
N ARG A 571 -9.90 6.59 24.33
CA ARG A 571 -8.84 7.61 24.47
C ARG A 571 -7.77 7.58 23.38
N ALA A 572 -8.05 7.02 22.21
CA ALA A 572 -7.16 7.13 21.06
C ALA A 572 -7.09 8.58 20.56
N ASN A 573 -5.97 8.95 19.95
CA ASN A 573 -5.79 10.24 19.30
C ASN A 573 -5.75 10.05 17.78
N LEU A 574 -6.82 10.45 17.10
CA LEU A 574 -7.01 10.43 15.65
C LEU A 574 -7.05 11.85 15.05
N ALA A 575 -6.47 12.84 15.73
CA ALA A 575 -6.46 14.21 15.22
C ALA A 575 -5.88 14.28 13.80
N CYS A 576 -6.56 15.00 12.91
CA CYS A 576 -6.20 15.16 11.50
C CYS A 576 -6.07 13.84 10.70
N ALA A 577 -6.55 12.70 11.22
CA ALA A 577 -6.52 11.45 10.48
C ALA A 577 -7.52 11.45 9.31
N SER A 578 -7.20 10.72 8.24
CA SER A 578 -8.13 10.45 7.15
C SER A 578 -8.85 9.12 7.40
N LEU A 579 -10.12 9.18 7.77
CA LEU A 579 -11.03 8.05 8.03
C LEU A 579 -12.09 7.93 6.92
N ARG A 580 -11.80 8.44 5.72
CA ARG A 580 -12.74 8.44 4.58
C ARG A 580 -13.19 7.02 4.28
N GLU A 581 -14.51 6.80 4.19
CA GLU A 581 -15.12 5.49 3.91
C GLU A 581 -14.73 4.38 4.91
N ALA A 582 -14.15 4.73 6.07
CA ALA A 582 -13.75 3.74 7.07
C ALA A 582 -14.99 3.06 7.67
N ARG A 583 -14.93 1.74 7.86
CA ARG A 583 -16.01 0.98 8.48
C ARG A 583 -15.79 0.95 9.97
N MET A 584 -16.54 1.73 10.75
CA MET A 584 -16.33 1.96 12.18
C MET A 584 -17.58 1.61 13.02
N THR A 585 -18.45 0.77 12.49
CA THR A 585 -19.68 0.28 13.15
C THR A 585 -19.39 -0.26 14.54
N ASP A 586 -20.21 0.10 15.54
CA ASP A 586 -20.13 -0.39 16.93
C ASP A 586 -18.76 -0.18 17.63
N CYS A 587 -17.91 0.74 17.16
CA CYS A 587 -16.63 1.01 17.82
C CYS A 587 -16.77 1.87 19.09
N ASN A 588 -15.84 1.71 20.03
CA ASN A 588 -15.75 2.52 21.24
C ASN A 588 -14.71 3.64 21.06
N LEU A 589 -15.19 4.85 20.80
CA LEU A 589 -14.44 6.10 20.68
C LEU A 589 -14.55 6.98 21.93
N THR A 590 -14.93 6.42 23.08
CA THR A 590 -15.15 7.19 24.31
C THR A 590 -13.88 7.98 24.71
N ASN A 591 -14.04 9.29 24.95
CA ASN A 591 -12.95 10.24 25.25
C ASN A 591 -11.80 10.26 24.22
N SER A 592 -12.04 9.89 22.97
CA SER A 592 -11.04 9.99 21.90
C SER A 592 -10.95 11.42 21.34
N ASN A 593 -9.83 11.72 20.68
CA ASN A 593 -9.62 12.98 19.96
C ASN A 593 -9.69 12.71 18.45
N LEU A 594 -10.61 13.36 17.74
CA LEU A 594 -10.74 13.34 16.29
C LEU A 594 -10.74 14.77 15.70
N ASP A 595 -10.14 15.73 16.40
CA ASP A 595 -10.11 17.12 15.94
C ASP A 595 -9.49 17.24 14.54
N GLY A 596 -10.20 17.90 13.63
CA GLY A 596 -9.81 18.07 12.24
C GLY A 596 -9.73 16.78 11.40
N ALA A 597 -10.21 15.64 11.90
CA ALA A 597 -10.23 14.39 11.15
C ALA A 597 -11.20 14.45 9.96
N ASP A 598 -10.91 13.70 8.90
CA ASP A 598 -11.79 13.54 7.74
C ASP A 598 -12.52 12.18 7.78
N LEU A 599 -13.78 12.20 8.21
CA LEU A 599 -14.69 11.07 8.27
C LEU A 599 -15.69 11.04 7.09
N THR A 600 -15.38 11.68 5.96
CA THR A 600 -16.26 11.70 4.79
C THR A 600 -16.69 10.28 4.41
N ASP A 601 -18.00 10.05 4.33
CA ASP A 601 -18.63 8.76 4.01
C ASP A 601 -18.24 7.58 4.93
N ALA A 602 -17.72 7.85 6.13
CA ALA A 602 -17.41 6.82 7.12
C ALA A 602 -18.70 6.22 7.73
N HIS A 603 -18.63 4.95 8.14
CA HIS A 603 -19.75 4.23 8.75
C HIS A 603 -19.54 4.07 10.26
N LEU A 604 -20.17 4.91 11.07
CA LEU A 604 -20.13 4.90 12.54
C LEU A 604 -21.48 4.49 13.17
N ASN A 605 -22.31 3.72 12.47
CA ASN A 605 -23.59 3.28 13.02
C ASN A 605 -23.37 2.50 14.34
N GLY A 606 -24.12 2.81 15.39
CA GLY A 606 -23.99 2.19 16.72
C GLY A 606 -22.71 2.52 17.50
N ALA A 607 -21.80 3.35 16.95
CA ALA A 607 -20.54 3.68 17.63
C ALA A 607 -20.77 4.49 18.93
N ASN A 608 -19.86 4.33 19.89
CA ASN A 608 -19.87 5.06 21.15
C ASN A 608 -18.79 6.16 21.16
N LEU A 609 -19.18 7.39 20.88
CA LEU A 609 -18.36 8.60 20.88
C LEU A 609 -18.51 9.45 22.16
N LEU A 610 -18.95 8.86 23.27
CA LEU A 610 -19.16 9.59 24.54
C LEU A 610 -17.96 10.49 24.89
N LYS A 611 -18.20 11.80 24.97
CA LYS A 611 -17.20 12.84 25.28
C LYS A 611 -15.99 12.89 24.33
N ALA A 612 -16.12 12.39 23.10
CA ALA A 612 -15.10 12.55 22.08
C ALA A 612 -15.01 14.02 21.63
N SER A 613 -13.80 14.43 21.22
CA SER A 613 -13.57 15.72 20.57
C SER A 613 -13.52 15.53 19.06
N LEU A 614 -14.29 16.33 18.31
CA LEU A 614 -14.41 16.32 16.85
C LEU A 614 -14.42 17.76 16.33
N ASP A 615 -13.71 18.67 17.00
CA ASP A 615 -13.68 20.08 16.61
C ASP A 615 -13.08 20.21 15.21
N GLN A 616 -13.74 20.98 14.33
CA GLN A 616 -13.34 21.20 12.94
C GLN A 616 -13.25 19.91 12.09
N ALA A 617 -13.77 18.78 12.56
CA ALA A 617 -13.79 17.54 11.78
C ALA A 617 -14.74 17.66 10.56
N ARG A 618 -14.44 16.87 9.52
CA ARG A 618 -15.29 16.72 8.33
C ARG A 618 -16.03 15.40 8.43
N LEU A 619 -17.35 15.45 8.57
CA LEU A 619 -18.27 14.32 8.67
C LEU A 619 -19.31 14.35 7.53
N VAL A 620 -18.89 14.75 6.33
CA VAL A 620 -19.81 14.83 5.18
C VAL A 620 -20.27 13.43 4.80
N GLY A 621 -21.58 13.20 4.71
CA GLY A 621 -22.15 11.89 4.34
C GLY A 621 -21.96 10.78 5.38
N THR A 622 -21.33 11.06 6.53
CA THR A 622 -21.05 10.06 7.57
C THR A 622 -22.34 9.48 8.14
N ASP A 623 -22.37 8.16 8.36
CA ASP A 623 -23.48 7.47 9.04
C ASP A 623 -23.20 7.31 10.53
N LEU A 624 -23.90 8.07 11.37
CA LEU A 624 -23.85 8.06 12.84
C LEU A 624 -25.17 7.57 13.42
N SER A 625 -25.98 6.83 12.64
CA SER A 625 -27.27 6.32 13.12
C SER A 625 -27.09 5.42 14.35
N GLN A 626 -27.93 5.61 15.36
CA GLN A 626 -27.88 4.90 16.65
C GLN A 626 -26.59 5.11 17.48
N ALA A 627 -25.72 6.03 17.08
CA ALA A 627 -24.48 6.29 17.81
C ALA A 627 -24.75 7.04 19.13
N ASN A 628 -23.89 6.80 20.13
CA ASN A 628 -23.87 7.56 21.37
C ASN A 628 -22.81 8.66 21.29
N LEU A 629 -23.24 9.88 21.02
CA LEU A 629 -22.44 11.11 20.99
C LEU A 629 -22.70 12.01 22.20
N ALA A 630 -23.13 11.48 23.35
CA ALA A 630 -23.41 12.35 24.50
C ALA A 630 -22.14 13.12 24.93
N GLY A 631 -22.27 14.43 25.13
CA GLY A 631 -21.18 15.28 25.59
C GLY A 631 -20.04 15.49 24.60
N VAL A 632 -20.25 15.30 23.29
CA VAL A 632 -19.21 15.54 22.27
C VAL A 632 -18.93 17.02 22.05
N TYR A 633 -17.72 17.31 21.57
CA TYR A 633 -17.32 18.62 21.08
C TYR A 633 -17.24 18.56 19.55
N LEU A 634 -18.00 19.41 18.87
CA LEU A 634 -18.13 19.43 17.40
C LEU A 634 -17.92 20.84 16.84
N ASN A 635 -17.25 21.75 17.56
CA ASN A 635 -17.19 23.16 17.19
C ASN A 635 -16.66 23.33 15.76
N ARG A 636 -17.44 24.00 14.90
CA ARG A 636 -17.13 24.24 13.48
C ARG A 636 -16.92 22.98 12.64
N ALA A 637 -17.48 21.84 13.05
CA ALA A 637 -17.47 20.62 12.24
C ALA A 637 -18.41 20.75 11.03
N SER A 638 -18.04 20.08 9.94
CA SER A 638 -18.88 19.98 8.74
C SER A 638 -19.59 18.63 8.72
N MET A 639 -20.91 18.63 8.91
CA MET A 639 -21.80 17.46 9.01
C MET A 639 -22.88 17.53 7.91
N ILE A 640 -22.50 17.99 6.71
CA ILE A 640 -23.42 18.11 5.58
C ILE A 640 -23.85 16.71 5.14
N GLN A 641 -25.15 16.50 4.98
CA GLN A 641 -25.74 15.21 4.54
C GLN A 641 -25.39 13.98 5.42
N SER A 642 -24.88 14.19 6.63
CA SER A 642 -24.66 13.09 7.58
C SER A 642 -25.97 12.56 8.16
N ARG A 643 -25.96 11.31 8.62
CA ARG A 643 -27.13 10.64 9.21
C ARG A 643 -26.94 10.40 10.70
N PHE A 644 -27.89 10.83 11.52
CA PHE A 644 -27.92 10.74 12.99
C PHE A 644 -29.21 10.11 13.50
N ASN A 645 -29.88 9.30 12.67
CA ASN A 645 -31.18 8.73 13.02
C ASN A 645 -31.06 7.91 14.32
N TRP A 646 -31.89 8.24 15.32
CA TRP A 646 -31.88 7.65 16.67
C TRP A 646 -30.57 7.81 17.47
N ALA A 647 -29.67 8.72 17.06
CA ALA A 647 -28.45 9.01 17.80
C ALA A 647 -28.72 9.85 19.05
N SER A 648 -27.86 9.72 20.07
CA SER A 648 -27.89 10.58 21.26
C SER A 648 -26.73 11.57 21.22
N LEU A 649 -27.04 12.85 21.07
CA LEU A 649 -26.14 14.00 21.12
C LEU A 649 -26.37 14.87 22.37
N LYS A 650 -27.02 14.35 23.43
CA LYS A 650 -27.34 15.13 24.62
C LYS A 650 -26.12 15.79 25.28
N ASN A 651 -26.31 16.97 25.86
CA ASN A 651 -25.28 17.74 26.56
C ASN A 651 -24.04 18.05 25.71
N SER A 652 -24.18 18.19 24.39
CA SER A 652 -23.06 18.37 23.47
C SER A 652 -22.82 19.84 23.10
N ARG A 653 -21.64 20.12 22.54
CA ARG A 653 -21.27 21.43 22.01
C ARG A 653 -21.16 21.36 20.50
N ILE A 654 -22.16 21.88 19.81
CA ILE A 654 -22.35 21.82 18.37
C ILE A 654 -22.45 23.26 17.86
N ILE A 655 -21.38 24.03 18.07
CA ILE A 655 -21.36 25.47 17.84
C ILE A 655 -20.72 25.80 16.49
N GLY A 656 -21.43 26.58 15.66
CA GLY A 656 -20.91 27.03 14.36
C GLY A 656 -20.75 25.92 13.33
N CYS A 657 -21.53 24.84 13.43
CA CYS A 657 -21.43 23.66 12.59
C CYS A 657 -22.26 23.79 11.31
N GLN A 658 -21.89 23.00 10.29
CA GLN A 658 -22.67 22.89 9.06
C GLN A 658 -23.46 21.57 9.08
N LEU A 659 -24.78 21.63 9.27
CA LEU A 659 -25.71 20.49 9.33
C LEU A 659 -26.73 20.54 8.18
N ALA A 660 -26.43 21.26 7.11
CA ALA A 660 -27.31 21.38 5.98
C ALA A 660 -27.64 19.98 5.41
N ARG A 661 -28.94 19.70 5.25
CA ARG A 661 -29.46 18.41 4.79
C ARG A 661 -29.08 17.19 5.65
N ALA A 662 -28.69 17.38 6.90
CA ALA A 662 -28.45 16.26 7.82
C ALA A 662 -29.78 15.54 8.14
N GLU A 663 -29.73 14.22 8.27
CA GLU A 663 -30.85 13.40 8.74
C GLU A 663 -30.71 13.16 10.24
N MET A 664 -31.72 13.51 11.03
CA MET A 664 -31.68 13.49 12.50
C MET A 664 -33.00 12.99 13.08
N PHE A 665 -33.66 12.05 12.39
CA PHE A 665 -34.96 11.52 12.81
C PHE A 665 -34.88 10.90 14.20
N SER A 666 -35.75 11.36 15.12
CA SER A 666 -35.78 10.91 16.52
C SER A 666 -34.42 10.96 17.24
N ALA A 667 -33.51 11.85 16.82
CA ALA A 667 -32.25 12.08 17.52
C ALA A 667 -32.48 12.84 18.84
N ASP A 668 -31.70 12.53 19.88
CA ASP A 668 -31.75 13.23 21.17
C ASP A 668 -30.59 14.22 21.28
N ILE A 669 -30.87 15.51 21.09
CA ILE A 669 -29.90 16.62 21.10
C ILE A 669 -30.18 17.54 22.32
N SER A 670 -30.92 17.05 23.31
CA SER A 670 -31.33 17.83 24.48
C SER A 670 -30.16 18.43 25.27
N ASN A 671 -30.38 19.58 25.89
CA ASN A 671 -29.41 20.31 26.72
C ASN A 671 -28.08 20.63 26.02
N SER A 672 -28.10 20.78 24.69
CA SER A 672 -26.90 21.04 23.89
C SER A 672 -26.81 22.50 23.45
N ASP A 673 -25.59 22.97 23.21
CA ASP A 673 -25.35 24.28 22.60
C ASP A 673 -25.22 24.13 21.08
N LEU A 674 -26.19 24.66 20.35
CA LEU A 674 -26.34 24.59 18.89
C LEU A 674 -26.10 25.98 18.25
N SER A 675 -25.54 26.92 19.02
CA SER A 675 -25.43 28.32 18.61
C SER A 675 -24.66 28.48 17.30
N ARG A 676 -25.16 29.36 16.43
CA ARG A 676 -24.56 29.71 15.12
C ARG A 676 -24.41 28.53 14.14
N SER A 677 -25.08 27.41 14.37
CA SER A 677 -25.04 26.26 13.48
C SER A 677 -26.10 26.35 12.38
N ASP A 678 -25.80 25.78 11.22
CA ASP A 678 -26.64 25.81 10.03
C ASP A 678 -27.37 24.48 9.83
N PHE A 679 -28.67 24.45 10.12
CA PHE A 679 -29.58 23.32 9.93
C PHE A 679 -30.43 23.47 8.67
N SER A 680 -30.01 24.27 7.69
CA SER A 680 -30.80 24.50 6.48
C SER A 680 -31.19 23.19 5.80
N ARG A 681 -32.49 22.97 5.60
CA ARG A 681 -33.05 21.74 5.00
C ARG A 681 -32.72 20.45 5.77
N ALA A 682 -32.38 20.52 7.05
CA ALA A 682 -32.19 19.34 7.88
C ALA A 682 -33.53 18.61 8.14
N TYR A 683 -33.46 17.29 8.33
CA TYR A 683 -34.60 16.43 8.60
C TYR A 683 -34.59 16.00 10.08
N LEU A 684 -35.32 16.73 10.91
CA LEU A 684 -35.40 16.58 12.37
C LEU A 684 -36.77 16.10 12.92
N PRO A 685 -37.64 15.35 12.19
CA PRO A 685 -38.88 14.92 12.82
C PRO A 685 -38.66 14.09 14.08
N ARG A 686 -39.49 14.37 15.10
CA ARG A 686 -39.44 13.72 16.43
C ARG A 686 -38.11 13.89 17.18
N ALA A 687 -37.23 14.79 16.74
CA ALA A 687 -35.99 15.06 17.46
C ALA A 687 -36.29 15.70 18.82
N ASN A 688 -35.56 15.28 19.85
CA ASN A 688 -35.59 15.91 21.16
C ASN A 688 -34.54 17.03 21.22
N LEU A 689 -35.02 18.26 21.25
CA LEU A 689 -34.25 19.52 21.27
C LEU A 689 -34.48 20.27 22.59
N SER A 690 -35.05 19.61 23.61
CA SER A 690 -35.41 20.26 24.88
C SER A 690 -34.19 20.85 25.60
N GLY A 691 -34.37 22.04 26.18
CA GLY A 691 -33.33 22.75 26.93
C GLY A 691 -32.09 23.17 26.11
N SER A 692 -32.12 23.06 24.79
CA SER A 692 -30.98 23.40 23.93
C SER A 692 -30.92 24.90 23.60
N ILE A 693 -29.74 25.37 23.16
CA ILE A 693 -29.47 26.79 22.84
C ILE A 693 -29.30 26.94 21.33
N PHE A 694 -30.13 27.75 20.69
CA PHE A 694 -30.15 27.96 19.24
C PHE A 694 -29.73 29.37 18.80
N GLN A 695 -29.12 30.16 19.68
CA GLN A 695 -28.83 31.56 19.38
C GLN A 695 -28.00 31.73 18.09
N GLY A 696 -28.58 32.41 17.09
CA GLY A 696 -27.96 32.63 15.78
C GLY A 696 -27.90 31.39 14.88
N ALA A 697 -28.53 30.29 15.24
CA ALA A 697 -28.68 29.12 14.38
C ALA A 697 -29.62 29.41 13.20
N ILE A 698 -29.34 28.78 12.06
CA ILE A 698 -30.14 28.88 10.84
C ILE A 698 -30.97 27.61 10.73
N LEU A 699 -32.28 27.74 10.60
CA LEU A 699 -33.21 26.61 10.51
C LEU A 699 -33.96 26.58 9.17
N ASP A 700 -33.65 27.46 8.22
CA ASP A 700 -34.42 27.66 6.99
C ASP A 700 -34.74 26.33 6.28
N PHE A 701 -36.01 26.13 5.93
CA PHE A 701 -36.50 24.94 5.22
C PHE A 701 -36.31 23.59 5.95
N ALA A 702 -35.96 23.58 7.23
CA ALA A 702 -35.86 22.34 8.01
C ALA A 702 -37.24 21.73 8.29
N ASP A 703 -37.28 20.39 8.35
CA ASP A 703 -38.44 19.63 8.83
C ASP A 703 -38.29 19.32 10.32
N LEU A 704 -39.17 19.89 11.11
CA LEU A 704 -39.22 19.90 12.56
C LEU A 704 -40.54 19.30 13.07
N THR A 705 -41.22 18.52 12.22
CA THR A 705 -42.51 17.92 12.53
C THR A 705 -42.41 17.03 13.77
N ASN A 706 -43.26 17.25 14.78
CA ASN A 706 -43.22 16.58 16.09
C ASN A 706 -41.89 16.76 16.88
N ALA A 707 -41.06 17.75 16.57
CA ALA A 707 -39.84 18.00 17.35
C ALA A 707 -40.18 18.61 18.73
N ASP A 708 -39.36 18.30 19.74
CA ASP A 708 -39.54 18.80 21.11
C ASP A 708 -38.49 19.87 21.45
N PHE A 709 -38.90 21.13 21.45
CA PHE A 709 -38.13 22.30 21.85
C PHE A 709 -38.45 22.78 23.28
N SER A 710 -39.04 21.95 24.14
CA SER A 710 -39.44 22.38 25.48
C SER A 710 -38.27 22.98 26.27
N GLY A 711 -38.47 24.19 26.80
CA GLY A 711 -37.44 24.94 27.53
C GLY A 711 -36.21 25.39 26.72
N ALA A 712 -36.21 25.27 25.38
CA ALA A 712 -35.10 25.69 24.55
C ALA A 712 -34.98 27.23 24.45
N ASP A 713 -33.76 27.73 24.22
CA ASP A 713 -33.46 29.14 23.93
C ASP A 713 -33.39 29.37 22.42
N LEU A 714 -34.44 29.96 21.86
CA LEU A 714 -34.66 30.24 20.44
C LEU A 714 -34.76 31.75 20.17
N ARG A 715 -34.16 32.57 21.04
CA ARG A 715 -34.24 34.04 20.92
C ARG A 715 -33.63 34.51 19.60
N GLU A 716 -34.33 35.43 18.95
CA GLU A 716 -33.93 36.03 17.66
C GLU A 716 -33.84 35.05 16.48
N ASN A 717 -34.26 33.78 16.63
CA ASN A 717 -34.24 32.83 15.52
C ASN A 717 -35.29 33.18 14.45
N LYS A 718 -34.95 32.84 13.20
CA LYS A 718 -35.82 33.02 12.04
C LYS A 718 -36.33 31.66 11.58
N PHE A 719 -37.63 31.58 11.35
CA PHE A 719 -38.31 30.42 10.79
C PHE A 719 -38.87 30.78 9.43
N LEU A 720 -38.27 30.21 8.39
CA LEU A 720 -38.59 30.48 6.99
C LEU A 720 -38.89 29.15 6.29
N ASN A 721 -40.13 28.99 5.86
CA ASN A 721 -40.63 27.79 5.15
C ASN A 721 -40.30 26.47 5.87
N ASN A 722 -40.41 26.44 7.19
CA ASN A 722 -40.22 25.24 8.00
C ASN A 722 -41.47 24.37 8.05
N HIS A 723 -41.29 23.04 8.06
CA HIS A 723 -42.37 22.12 8.42
C HIS A 723 -42.31 21.90 9.94
N MET A 724 -43.33 22.32 10.68
CA MET A 724 -43.28 22.31 12.16
C MET A 724 -44.57 21.82 12.80
N ASN A 725 -45.37 21.05 12.07
CA ASN A 725 -46.64 20.55 12.57
C ASN A 725 -46.42 19.71 13.83
N SER A 726 -47.25 19.93 14.84
CA SER A 726 -47.21 19.25 16.13
C SER A 726 -45.89 19.41 16.91
N ALA A 727 -45.07 20.42 16.60
CA ALA A 727 -43.85 20.69 17.36
C ALA A 727 -44.18 21.29 18.75
N ASN A 728 -43.39 20.90 19.75
CA ASN A 728 -43.58 21.30 21.14
C ASN A 728 -42.57 22.37 21.56
N TYR A 729 -43.04 23.57 21.88
CA TYR A 729 -42.27 24.71 22.37
C TYR A 729 -42.60 25.06 23.83
N THR A 730 -43.09 24.09 24.60
CA THR A 730 -43.52 24.34 25.98
C THR A 730 -42.42 24.99 26.80
N GLY A 731 -42.66 26.19 27.32
CA GLY A 731 -41.68 26.95 28.13
C GLY A 731 -40.43 27.42 27.39
N ALA A 732 -40.37 27.32 26.05
CA ALA A 732 -39.22 27.80 25.26
C ALA A 732 -39.16 29.33 25.20
N ASP A 733 -37.95 29.90 25.11
CA ASP A 733 -37.75 31.34 24.90
C ASP A 733 -37.58 31.65 23.41
N LEU A 734 -38.64 32.18 22.82
CA LEU A 734 -38.78 32.60 21.44
C LEU A 734 -38.77 34.13 21.30
N SER A 735 -38.27 34.86 22.31
CA SER A 735 -38.30 36.33 22.29
C SER A 735 -37.61 36.89 21.06
N ARG A 736 -38.28 37.81 20.36
CA ARG A 736 -37.82 38.43 19.10
C ARG A 736 -37.59 37.45 17.94
N ALA A 737 -38.13 36.22 18.03
CA ALA A 737 -38.13 35.29 16.90
C ALA A 737 -39.10 35.77 15.79
N SER A 738 -38.85 35.33 14.55
CA SER A 738 -39.68 35.70 13.40
C SER A 738 -40.15 34.48 12.61
N PHE A 739 -41.45 34.43 12.30
CA PHE A 739 -42.13 33.39 11.55
C PHE A 739 -42.76 33.98 10.29
N TYR A 740 -42.45 33.42 9.11
CA TYR A 740 -42.91 33.93 7.82
C TYR A 740 -43.51 32.84 6.94
N SER A 741 -44.74 33.08 6.46
CA SER A 741 -45.37 32.31 5.38
C SER A 741 -45.47 30.80 5.62
N LEU A 742 -45.97 30.40 6.80
CA LEU A 742 -46.12 29.00 7.19
C LEU A 742 -47.60 28.61 7.32
N ASP A 743 -47.90 27.38 6.93
CA ASP A 743 -49.14 26.66 7.25
C ASP A 743 -48.82 25.61 8.31
N LEU A 744 -49.49 25.70 9.45
CA LEU A 744 -49.06 25.11 10.71
C LEU A 744 -50.22 24.51 11.47
N GLU A 745 -50.11 23.23 11.83
CA GLU A 745 -51.14 22.50 12.56
C GLU A 745 -50.63 21.99 13.92
N ASP A 746 -51.48 22.10 14.95
CA ASP A 746 -51.33 21.46 16.27
C ASP A 746 -50.04 21.79 17.05
N LEU A 747 -49.47 22.99 16.87
CA LEU A 747 -48.29 23.41 17.65
C LEU A 747 -48.59 23.64 19.12
N ILE A 748 -47.61 23.37 19.97
CA ILE A 748 -47.73 23.57 21.43
C ILE A 748 -46.78 24.69 21.86
N PHE A 749 -47.29 25.89 22.09
CA PHE A 749 -46.61 27.04 22.68
C PHE A 749 -46.99 27.26 24.16
N HIS A 750 -47.48 26.23 24.87
CA HIS A 750 -47.87 26.33 26.28
C HIS A 750 -46.74 26.95 27.11
N LYS A 751 -47.00 28.06 27.81
CA LYS A 751 -46.01 28.81 28.62
C LYS A 751 -44.76 29.28 27.87
N ALA A 752 -44.77 29.30 26.52
CA ALA A 752 -43.65 29.82 25.75
C ALA A 752 -43.49 31.34 25.96
N ILE A 753 -42.26 31.83 25.86
CA ILE A 753 -41.94 33.26 25.97
C ILE A 753 -41.72 33.82 24.56
N MET A 754 -42.68 34.57 24.02
CA MET A 754 -42.65 35.09 22.64
C MET A 754 -42.68 36.62 22.61
N ARG A 755 -41.95 37.26 23.54
CA ARG A 755 -41.95 38.72 23.65
C ARG A 755 -41.38 39.36 22.41
N SER A 756 -42.10 40.33 21.86
CA SER A 756 -41.68 41.08 20.67
C SER A 756 -41.37 40.20 19.45
N SER A 757 -41.92 38.98 19.40
CA SER A 757 -41.79 38.09 18.25
C SER A 757 -42.69 38.57 17.10
N VAL A 758 -42.43 38.08 15.89
CA VAL A 758 -43.10 38.51 14.67
C VAL A 758 -43.68 37.30 13.95
N MET A 759 -44.97 37.34 13.62
CA MET A 759 -45.66 36.32 12.83
C MET A 759 -46.37 37.01 11.67
N VAL A 760 -45.98 36.70 10.43
CA VAL A 760 -46.53 37.37 9.24
C VAL A 760 -46.95 36.36 8.17
N GLY A 761 -48.18 36.50 7.67
CA GLY A 761 -48.67 35.69 6.55
C GLY A 761 -48.87 34.22 6.92
N MET A 762 -49.53 33.95 8.05
CA MET A 762 -49.59 32.61 8.65
C MET A 762 -50.99 32.01 8.60
N LEU A 763 -51.10 30.70 8.38
CA LEU A 763 -52.28 29.90 8.72
C LEU A 763 -51.89 28.98 9.89
N ILE A 764 -52.58 29.11 11.02
CA ILE A 764 -52.32 28.29 12.20
C ILE A 764 -53.63 27.67 12.67
N LYS A 765 -53.65 26.33 12.77
CA LYS A 765 -54.82 25.57 13.16
C LYS A 765 -54.53 24.72 14.39
N GLY A 766 -55.42 24.77 15.39
CA GLY A 766 -55.35 23.90 16.57
C GLY A 766 -54.17 24.18 17.52
N ALA A 767 -53.44 25.28 17.34
CA ALA A 767 -52.27 25.57 18.17
C ALA A 767 -52.63 25.99 19.60
N ASP A 768 -51.81 25.56 20.57
CA ASP A 768 -51.95 25.85 21.99
C ASP A 768 -50.95 26.91 22.46
N PHE A 769 -51.42 28.14 22.66
CA PHE A 769 -50.70 29.26 23.25
C PHE A 769 -51.07 29.50 24.72
N SER A 770 -51.65 28.52 25.42
CA SER A 770 -52.11 28.72 26.78
C SER A 770 -50.98 29.15 27.72
N GLU A 771 -51.26 30.17 28.55
CA GLU A 771 -50.32 30.76 29.50
C GLU A 771 -49.01 31.31 28.86
N ALA A 772 -48.96 31.49 27.53
CA ALA A 772 -47.78 32.05 26.85
C ALA A 772 -47.60 33.55 27.11
N ASP A 773 -46.35 34.02 27.15
CA ASP A 773 -45.99 35.43 27.26
C ASP A 773 -45.82 36.03 25.86
N LEU A 774 -46.89 36.63 25.33
CA LEU A 774 -46.99 37.19 23.98
C LEU A 774 -46.84 38.72 23.98
N ARG A 775 -46.24 39.31 25.03
CA ARG A 775 -46.18 40.77 25.15
C ARG A 775 -45.44 41.42 23.99
N ASN A 776 -46.03 42.48 23.46
CA ASN A 776 -45.53 43.22 22.30
C ASN A 776 -45.32 42.36 21.02
N ILE A 777 -45.92 41.16 20.94
CA ILE A 777 -45.87 40.35 19.71
C ILE A 777 -46.51 41.12 18.54
N ARG A 778 -45.99 40.93 17.33
CA ARG A 778 -46.60 41.44 16.10
C ARG A 778 -47.15 40.26 15.30
N ILE A 779 -48.46 40.23 15.12
CA ILE A 779 -49.14 39.29 14.24
C ILE A 779 -49.79 40.09 13.11
N ASP A 780 -49.38 39.85 11.88
CA ASP A 780 -49.84 40.57 10.68
C ASP A 780 -50.29 39.59 9.59
N LYS A 781 -51.48 39.83 9.01
CA LYS A 781 -52.05 39.01 7.92
C LYS A 781 -52.05 37.51 8.25
N ALA A 782 -52.69 37.12 9.35
CA ALA A 782 -52.69 35.74 9.82
C ALA A 782 -54.11 35.23 10.09
N THR A 783 -54.32 33.94 9.86
CA THR A 783 -55.53 33.21 10.23
C THR A 783 -55.18 32.22 11.34
N LEU A 784 -55.89 32.31 12.45
CA LEU A 784 -55.73 31.51 13.66
C LEU A 784 -57.05 30.77 13.91
N GLU A 785 -57.11 29.48 13.56
CA GLU A 785 -58.31 28.64 13.67
C GLU A 785 -58.22 27.68 14.86
N HIS A 786 -59.26 27.64 15.68
CA HIS A 786 -59.36 26.74 16.84
C HIS A 786 -58.16 26.84 17.80
N VAL A 787 -57.56 28.02 17.91
CA VAL A 787 -56.37 28.23 18.75
C VAL A 787 -56.73 28.42 20.22
N ASN A 788 -55.94 27.84 21.12
CA ASN A 788 -56.07 28.05 22.55
C ASN A 788 -55.14 29.18 23.01
N LEU A 789 -55.69 30.34 23.31
CA LEU A 789 -54.96 31.51 23.86
C LEU A 789 -55.32 31.74 25.34
N SER A 790 -55.84 30.73 26.04
CA SER A 790 -56.31 30.91 27.42
C SER A 790 -55.16 31.25 28.38
N GLY A 791 -55.37 32.26 29.23
CA GLY A 791 -54.38 32.72 30.21
C GLY A 791 -53.12 33.37 29.64
N CYS A 792 -53.00 33.56 28.32
CA CYS A 792 -51.81 34.20 27.72
C CYS A 792 -51.72 35.69 28.06
N ASP A 793 -50.52 36.26 27.98
CA ASP A 793 -50.28 37.70 28.13
C ASP A 793 -50.01 38.38 26.78
N LEU A 794 -51.03 39.00 26.20
CA LEU A 794 -50.97 39.76 24.95
C LEU A 794 -50.70 41.25 25.18
N GLY A 795 -50.24 41.67 26.37
CA GLY A 795 -50.02 43.08 26.69
C GLY A 795 -49.18 43.82 25.64
N GLY A 796 -49.75 44.87 25.04
CA GLY A 796 -49.07 45.65 24.00
C GLY A 796 -48.93 44.98 22.62
N ALA A 797 -49.53 43.81 22.40
CA ALA A 797 -49.48 43.10 21.12
C ALA A 797 -50.08 43.94 19.97
N ASN A 798 -49.56 43.76 18.76
CA ASN A 798 -50.11 44.35 17.53
C ASN A 798 -50.71 43.27 16.64
N LEU A 799 -52.03 43.29 16.50
CA LEU A 799 -52.83 42.33 15.74
C LEU A 799 -53.45 43.05 14.53
N THR A 800 -52.77 43.04 13.39
CA THR A 800 -53.22 43.71 12.16
C THR A 800 -53.67 42.69 11.13
N THR A 801 -54.90 42.79 10.62
CA THR A 801 -55.46 41.86 9.63
C THR A 801 -55.33 40.39 10.09
N VAL A 802 -55.69 40.15 11.35
CA VAL A 802 -55.72 38.83 12.00
C VAL A 802 -57.16 38.31 12.08
N TYR A 803 -57.36 37.08 11.62
CA TYR A 803 -58.63 36.35 11.68
C TYR A 803 -58.57 35.31 12.80
N LEU A 804 -59.29 35.53 13.90
CA LEU A 804 -59.42 34.58 15.03
C LEU A 804 -60.73 33.79 14.88
N ILE A 805 -60.66 32.54 14.44
CA ILE A 805 -61.83 31.69 14.20
C ILE A 805 -61.91 30.65 15.32
N ASP A 806 -62.97 30.70 16.14
CA ASP A 806 -63.14 29.82 17.33
C ASP A 806 -61.93 29.83 18.28
N ALA A 807 -61.33 31.00 18.49
CA ALA A 807 -60.23 31.17 19.42
C ALA A 807 -60.72 31.20 20.89
N ASP A 808 -59.95 30.59 21.79
CA ASP A 808 -60.17 30.63 23.22
C ASP A 808 -59.28 31.67 23.91
N LEU A 809 -59.84 32.80 24.33
CA LEU A 809 -59.14 33.90 24.99
C LEU A 809 -59.48 33.99 26.49
N ARG A 810 -59.99 32.91 27.10
CA ARG A 810 -60.40 32.93 28.51
C ARG A 810 -59.23 33.27 29.42
N GLY A 811 -59.41 34.23 30.32
CA GLY A 811 -58.36 34.69 31.24
C GLY A 811 -57.17 35.40 30.61
N ALA A 812 -57.15 35.64 29.29
CA ALA A 812 -56.05 36.29 28.59
C ALA A 812 -55.93 37.78 28.99
N ASN A 813 -54.70 38.33 28.96
CA ASN A 813 -54.45 39.75 29.15
C ASN A 813 -54.36 40.49 27.81
N LEU A 814 -55.41 41.22 27.47
CA LEU A 814 -55.54 42.01 26.24
C LEU A 814 -55.32 43.52 26.47
N VAL A 815 -54.70 43.92 27.59
CA VAL A 815 -54.51 45.34 27.91
C VAL A 815 -53.47 45.96 26.97
N GLY A 816 -53.86 47.05 26.30
CA GLY A 816 -52.96 47.83 25.43
C GLY A 816 -52.69 47.20 24.07
N ILE A 817 -53.44 46.18 23.65
CA ILE A 817 -53.34 45.63 22.29
C ILE A 817 -53.70 46.68 21.24
N LYS A 818 -53.12 46.55 20.05
CA LYS A 818 -53.50 47.29 18.84
C LYS A 818 -54.21 46.34 17.88
N TYR A 819 -55.32 46.79 17.32
CA TYR A 819 -56.14 46.02 16.37
C TYR A 819 -56.72 46.95 15.30
N ASP A 820 -57.04 46.39 14.13
CA ASP A 820 -57.73 47.10 13.06
C ASP A 820 -59.23 46.74 12.99
N ARG A 821 -59.96 47.40 12.08
CA ARG A 821 -61.39 47.14 11.86
C ARG A 821 -61.68 45.73 11.33
N ILE A 822 -60.68 45.05 10.73
CA ILE A 822 -60.82 43.70 10.18
C ILE A 822 -60.74 42.68 11.32
N THR A 823 -59.84 42.88 12.29
CA THR A 823 -59.60 41.97 13.41
C THR A 823 -60.64 42.09 14.52
N LEU A 824 -61.20 43.29 14.76
CA LEU A 824 -62.14 43.53 15.86
C LEU A 824 -63.34 42.54 15.91
N PRO A 825 -64.04 42.22 14.80
CA PRO A 825 -65.13 41.25 14.83
C PRO A 825 -64.73 39.85 15.29
N PHE A 826 -63.52 39.41 14.96
CA PHE A 826 -63.01 38.09 15.33
C PHE A 826 -62.61 38.04 16.81
N ILE A 827 -62.04 39.12 17.36
CA ILE A 827 -61.82 39.24 18.80
C ILE A 827 -63.17 39.16 19.54
N ALA A 828 -64.18 39.90 19.07
CA ALA A 828 -65.50 39.94 19.70
C ALA A 828 -66.25 38.59 19.67
N ALA A 829 -65.97 37.74 18.68
CA ALA A 829 -66.54 36.41 18.50
C ALA A 829 -65.82 35.30 19.29
N SER A 830 -64.65 35.59 19.86
CA SER A 830 -63.84 34.62 20.62
C SER A 830 -64.39 34.39 22.05
N LYS A 831 -63.95 33.32 22.72
CA LYS A 831 -64.31 33.03 24.13
C LYS A 831 -63.54 33.95 25.07
N LEU A 832 -64.21 34.90 25.72
CA LEU A 832 -63.58 36.01 26.45
C LEU A 832 -63.79 35.97 27.97
N GLU A 833 -64.27 34.86 28.53
CA GLU A 833 -64.58 34.77 29.95
C GLU A 833 -63.33 35.04 30.82
N GLY A 834 -63.41 36.05 31.69
CA GLY A 834 -62.29 36.43 32.57
C GLY A 834 -61.12 37.15 31.88
N ALA A 835 -61.22 37.46 30.58
CA ALA A 835 -60.18 38.21 29.87
C ALA A 835 -60.05 39.65 30.40
N LYS A 836 -58.82 40.14 30.57
CA LYS A 836 -58.52 41.52 30.99
C LYS A 836 -58.44 42.42 29.75
N MET A 837 -59.24 43.46 29.67
CA MET A 837 -59.32 44.35 28.50
C MET A 837 -59.15 45.81 28.90
N GLY A 838 -58.54 46.61 28.01
CA GLY A 838 -58.54 48.06 28.13
C GLY A 838 -59.94 48.65 27.92
N ALA A 839 -60.16 49.88 28.40
CA ALA A 839 -61.46 50.54 28.29
C ALA A 839 -61.92 50.71 26.84
N ASP A 840 -61.00 51.03 25.93
CA ASP A 840 -61.31 51.23 24.50
C ASP A 840 -61.76 49.93 23.83
N LEU A 841 -61.01 48.84 23.99
CA LEU A 841 -61.39 47.53 23.43
C LEU A 841 -62.75 47.06 23.93
N LYS A 842 -63.04 47.27 25.22
CA LYS A 842 -64.33 46.89 25.81
C LYS A 842 -65.48 47.68 25.17
N ARG A 843 -65.32 49.00 25.01
CA ARG A 843 -66.30 49.86 24.33
C ARG A 843 -66.52 49.42 22.88
N ASP A 844 -65.45 49.21 22.13
CA ASP A 844 -65.53 48.86 20.71
C ASP A 844 -66.21 47.49 20.50
N ILE A 845 -66.00 46.51 21.40
CA ILE A 845 -66.70 45.21 21.38
C ILE A 845 -68.19 45.38 21.73
N GLU A 846 -68.53 46.23 22.71
CA GLU A 846 -69.91 46.51 23.10
C GLU A 846 -70.70 47.24 21.98
N GLU A 847 -70.08 48.21 21.31
CA GLU A 847 -70.63 48.89 20.12
C GLU A 847 -70.91 47.88 18.99
N LEU A 848 -69.95 46.99 18.70
CA LEU A 848 -70.12 45.95 17.69
C LEU A 848 -71.26 44.98 18.03
N ARG A 849 -71.37 44.54 19.30
CA ARG A 849 -72.40 43.59 19.74
C ARG A 849 -73.80 44.20 19.85
N SER A 850 -73.90 45.49 20.12
CA SER A 850 -75.17 46.22 20.23
C SER A 850 -75.72 46.69 18.88
N GLY A 851 -74.92 46.62 17.81
CA GLY A 851 -75.30 47.08 16.48
C GLY A 851 -75.40 48.61 16.36
N VAL A 852 -74.92 49.35 17.35
CA VAL A 852 -74.92 50.82 17.36
C VAL A 852 -73.68 51.32 16.64
N GLY A 853 -73.73 51.33 15.30
CA GLY A 853 -72.63 51.85 14.46
C GLY A 853 -72.42 51.12 13.14
N ALA A 854 -73.48 50.59 12.51
CA ALA A 854 -73.45 50.12 11.13
C ALA A 854 -73.50 51.27 10.13
#